data_AF-A0A327YIR4-F1
#
_entry.id   AF-A0A327YIR4-F1
#
_cell.length_a   1.000
_cell.length_b   1.000
_cell.length_c   1.000
_cell.angle_alpha   90.00
_cell.angle_beta   90.00
_cell.angle_gamma   90.00
#
_symmetry.space_group_name_H-M   'P 1'
#
loop_
_entity.id
_entity.type
_entity.pdbx_description
1 polymer ?
#
loop_
_entity_poly.entity_id
_entity_poly.type
_entity_poly.pdbx_seq_one_letter_code
_entity_poly.pdbx_strand_id
1 'polypeptide(L)'
;MRIHVHIGPDALAADRLQRVLDAKRDHLRGKGVLYARSVGARNHTRLFMATSGPVDALRFSRGYAAPDRQEALRDEVAAQLAKEVAQARPDVLILSAHQLGTSLTSFREISRLKDILQPISNNIRINAQIDDPARMLVRRYAAQLLEGRTGSLAQELALVSRPDWWQAALETHAAPVPHRGLFPEAQGAVFWLDYNRLCAEWEAVFGPGSVSFHPLDLPRLYGPAATEILREIFDIVPPIGKADSDTAPAAPSAAWLTRCRLMNDALSRLLALREHTLPRQVWRRLLIQIKVQGPEIDPGELACISQRFASGLDGLATRHPALDRARLEPDRPCGDWTEADPTRGFRATQYLMAMDSRIAKAAEKAQTVTDAPPFDPAKLPPQGVAQSAAPGRSPFAPHNRLGDVDETAPAPAYPVIPRPPLPSGSSGRVIVGCMKNEAPYILEWIAYHRAIGFDNFLIYTNGCDDGTTQILSRLDQLGLAVHRGNDDWTGKSPQQHALDASLCEPVMQNADWIAHIDVDEFVNIRCGNGTLDDLFDQCQDATNIAMTWRLFGHGGVTRVLNRPVIDQFVRCAPSYCPKPHTAWGFKTLFRNLGAYEKISCHRPNKLRQGFEDRVKWVNGSGRDMTADALRNGWRNSRKTIGYDLVQLNHYALRSADSFLVKRQRGRALHVDRSIGYNYWVRMDWSGARDVTIRRNLPRLREEMTKLMSDDTLRHWHDHGLAWHRAKAEELRATAEFAQLYRRILSLKLTDAERVARALALDMES
;
A
#
# COMPACT_ATOMS: atom_id res chain seq x y z
N MET A 1 -0.45 -9.78 32.60
CA MET A 1 0.11 -9.43 31.28
C MET A 1 1.31 -8.50 31.43
N ARG A 2 2.40 -8.76 30.70
CA ARG A 2 3.59 -7.89 30.58
C ARG A 2 3.48 -7.02 29.33
N ILE A 3 3.85 -5.74 29.41
CA ILE A 3 3.92 -4.83 28.26
C ILE A 3 5.40 -4.57 27.94
N HIS A 4 5.83 -4.85 26.72
CA HIS A 4 7.12 -4.41 26.21
C HIS A 4 6.92 -3.18 25.33
N VAL A 5 7.55 -2.07 25.71
CA VAL A 5 7.66 -0.87 24.88
C VAL A 5 9.05 -0.84 24.28
N HIS A 6 9.13 -1.09 22.98
CA HIS A 6 10.34 -0.98 22.21
C HIS A 6 10.53 0.47 21.71
N ILE A 7 11.52 1.15 22.28
CA ILE A 7 11.86 2.55 22.00
C ILE A 7 13.10 2.69 21.10
N GLY A 8 13.71 1.54 20.71
CA GLY A 8 15.07 1.44 20.17
C GLY A 8 15.44 2.54 19.17
N PRO A 9 16.54 3.28 19.40
CA PRO A 9 16.82 4.53 18.69
C PRO A 9 17.29 4.35 17.24
N ASP A 10 17.72 3.15 16.84
CA ASP A 10 18.07 2.86 15.44
C ASP A 10 16.80 2.59 14.61
N ALA A 11 16.46 3.54 13.73
CA ALA A 11 15.27 3.43 12.88
C ALA A 11 15.34 2.24 11.90
N LEU A 12 16.55 1.86 11.45
CA LEU A 12 16.73 0.77 10.50
C LEU A 12 16.45 -0.60 11.14
N ALA A 13 17.03 -0.83 12.32
CA ALA A 13 16.78 -2.01 13.13
C ALA A 13 15.33 -2.08 13.57
N ALA A 14 14.77 -0.96 14.03
CA ALA A 14 13.37 -0.89 14.42
C ALA A 14 12.42 -1.24 13.27
N ASP A 15 12.61 -0.71 12.05
CA ASP A 15 11.78 -1.09 10.90
C ASP A 15 11.87 -2.60 10.62
N ARG A 16 13.09 -3.16 10.59
CA ARG A 16 13.27 -4.59 10.34
C ARG A 16 12.59 -5.45 11.41
N LEU A 17 12.81 -5.11 12.69
CA LEU A 17 12.17 -5.74 13.83
C LEU A 17 10.64 -5.72 13.70
N GLN A 18 10.07 -4.55 13.40
CA GLN A 18 8.63 -4.37 13.22
C GLN A 18 8.09 -5.15 12.01
N ARG A 19 8.86 -5.28 10.91
CA ARG A 19 8.48 -6.12 9.76
C ARG A 19 8.42 -7.60 10.15
N VAL A 20 9.36 -8.09 10.96
CA VAL A 20 9.33 -9.48 11.44
C VAL A 20 8.17 -9.69 12.42
N LEU A 21 7.94 -8.77 13.36
CA LEU A 21 6.77 -8.84 14.27
C LEU A 21 5.44 -8.85 13.51
N ASP A 22 5.28 -7.99 12.51
CA ASP A 22 4.08 -7.94 11.67
C ASP A 22 3.88 -9.24 10.88
N ALA A 23 4.94 -9.77 10.27
CA ALA A 23 4.90 -11.04 9.55
C ALA A 23 4.60 -12.24 10.45
N LYS A 24 4.95 -12.17 11.74
CA LYS A 24 4.70 -13.23 12.74
C LYS A 24 3.47 -12.98 13.60
N ARG A 25 2.69 -11.92 13.35
CA ARG A 25 1.64 -11.45 14.26
C ARG A 25 0.61 -12.52 14.65
N ASP A 26 0.10 -13.29 13.68
CA ASP A 26 -0.91 -14.32 13.98
C ASP A 26 -0.30 -15.52 14.72
N HIS A 27 0.96 -15.85 14.41
CA HIS A 27 1.71 -16.88 15.14
C HIS A 27 1.98 -16.46 16.58
N LEU A 28 2.39 -15.20 16.79
CA LEU A 28 2.55 -14.59 18.12
C LEU A 28 1.24 -14.63 18.91
N ARG A 29 0.12 -14.28 18.27
CA ARG A 29 -1.20 -14.30 18.90
C ARG A 29 -1.59 -15.69 19.39
N GLY A 30 -1.32 -16.73 18.58
CA GLY A 30 -1.52 -18.13 18.98
C GLY A 30 -0.63 -18.60 20.14
N LYS A 31 0.34 -17.78 20.54
CA LYS A 31 1.28 -18.03 21.66
C LYS A 31 1.09 -17.06 22.83
N GLY A 32 -0.05 -16.36 22.90
CA GLY A 32 -0.34 -15.40 23.97
C GLY A 32 0.38 -14.06 23.85
N VAL A 33 1.01 -13.78 22.69
CA VAL A 33 1.72 -12.51 22.44
C VAL A 33 0.93 -11.63 21.49
N LEU A 34 0.51 -10.46 21.93
CA LEU A 34 -0.15 -9.46 21.11
C LEU A 34 0.84 -8.42 20.62
N TYR A 35 1.04 -8.37 19.31
CA TYR A 35 1.61 -7.20 18.65
C TYR A 35 0.48 -6.30 18.15
N ALA A 36 0.20 -5.19 18.84
CA ALA A 36 -1.00 -4.39 18.65
C ALA A 36 -1.16 -3.85 17.22
N ARG A 37 -2.41 -3.67 16.75
CA ARG A 37 -2.73 -3.00 15.48
C ARG A 37 -3.37 -1.62 15.68
N SER A 38 -4.11 -1.44 16.78
CA SER A 38 -4.91 -0.22 17.06
C SER A 38 -4.07 1.07 17.06
N VAL A 39 -2.82 0.99 17.52
CA VAL A 39 -1.92 2.14 17.65
C VAL A 39 -0.97 2.31 16.47
N GLY A 40 -1.20 1.55 15.39
CA GLY A 40 -0.41 1.52 14.17
C GLY A 40 -0.19 0.09 13.70
N ALA A 41 -0.44 -0.19 12.41
CA ALA A 41 -0.42 -1.57 11.92
C ALA A 41 0.98 -2.21 11.93
N ARG A 42 2.05 -1.42 11.80
CA ARG A 42 3.44 -1.92 11.86
C ARG A 42 4.31 -1.05 12.76
N ASN A 43 4.49 0.22 12.46
CA ASN A 43 5.11 1.16 13.40
C ASN A 43 4.01 1.84 14.22
N HIS A 44 4.12 1.82 15.56
CA HIS A 44 3.11 2.35 16.47
C HIS A 44 3.18 3.87 16.59
N THR A 45 3.21 4.55 15.45
CA THR A 45 3.36 6.02 15.35
C THR A 45 2.18 6.78 15.96
N ARG A 46 0.97 6.20 16.03
CA ARG A 46 -0.16 6.84 16.74
C ARG A 46 0.12 6.95 18.23
N LEU A 47 0.77 5.94 18.82
CA LEU A 47 1.21 5.96 20.22
C LEU A 47 2.22 7.08 20.45
N PHE A 48 3.22 7.24 19.58
CA PHE A 48 4.18 8.34 19.67
C PHE A 48 3.53 9.72 19.51
N MET A 49 2.68 9.92 18.50
CA MET A 49 2.00 11.21 18.29
C MET A 49 1.08 11.58 19.45
N ALA A 50 0.50 10.59 20.14
CA ALA A 50 -0.31 10.80 21.34
C ALA A 50 0.50 11.28 22.56
N THR A 51 1.82 11.11 22.56
CA THR A 51 2.67 11.37 23.74
C THR A 51 3.62 12.56 23.57
N SER A 52 4.11 12.82 22.35
CA SER A 52 5.16 13.83 22.09
C SER A 52 4.79 15.25 22.52
N GLY A 53 5.77 16.06 22.89
CA GLY A 53 5.61 17.39 23.44
C GLY A 53 5.59 18.45 22.33
N PRO A 54 6.77 18.92 21.88
CA PRO A 54 6.88 19.80 20.72
C PRO A 54 6.21 19.21 19.48
N VAL A 55 5.75 20.08 18.58
CA VAL A 55 5.18 19.63 17.30
C VAL A 55 6.29 19.02 16.46
N ASP A 56 6.31 17.70 16.38
CA ASP A 56 7.20 16.92 15.53
C ASP A 56 6.71 16.82 14.08
N ALA A 57 7.57 16.33 13.20
CA ALA A 57 7.28 16.19 11.77
C ALA A 57 6.08 15.27 11.48
N LEU A 58 5.87 14.21 12.27
CA LEU A 58 4.75 13.28 12.09
C LEU A 58 3.44 13.92 12.53
N ARG A 59 3.39 14.54 13.71
CA ARG A 59 2.20 15.28 14.20
C ARG A 59 1.79 16.37 13.24
N PHE A 60 2.74 17.17 12.75
CA PHE A 60 2.44 18.21 11.77
C PHE A 60 1.87 17.64 10.48
N SER A 61 2.55 16.64 9.89
CA SER A 61 2.12 16.04 8.61
C SER A 61 0.80 15.28 8.69
N ARG A 62 0.40 14.80 9.88
CA ARG A 62 -0.84 14.07 10.12
C ARG A 62 -1.96 14.94 10.70
N GLY A 63 -1.74 16.24 10.88
CA GLY A 63 -2.78 17.19 11.31
C GLY A 63 -3.06 17.21 12.83
N TYR A 64 -2.12 16.70 13.64
CA TYR A 64 -2.17 16.64 15.11
C TYR A 64 -1.21 17.65 15.78
N ALA A 65 -0.88 18.73 15.08
CA ALA A 65 -0.06 19.81 15.63
C ALA A 65 -0.78 20.57 16.75
N ALA A 66 -2.09 20.75 16.63
CA ALA A 66 -2.90 21.45 17.62
C ALA A 66 -3.05 20.62 18.92
N PRO A 67 -2.92 21.23 20.12
CA PRO A 67 -2.96 20.50 21.39
C PRO A 67 -4.26 19.72 21.64
N ASP A 68 -5.41 20.30 21.31
CA ASP A 68 -6.74 19.68 21.41
C ASP A 68 -6.87 18.42 20.57
N ARG A 69 -6.34 18.46 19.33
CA ARG A 69 -6.33 17.28 18.44
C ARG A 69 -5.40 16.20 18.94
N GLN A 70 -4.27 16.57 19.53
CA GLN A 70 -3.37 15.60 20.13
C GLN A 70 -4.03 14.92 21.35
N GLU A 71 -4.71 15.69 22.19
CA GLU A 71 -5.43 15.16 23.34
C GLU A 71 -6.53 14.18 22.90
N ALA A 72 -7.34 14.54 21.89
CA ALA A 72 -8.33 13.64 21.31
C ALA A 72 -7.69 12.35 20.76
N LEU A 73 -6.54 12.46 20.07
CA LEU A 73 -5.79 11.29 19.58
C LEU A 73 -5.32 10.41 20.75
N ARG A 74 -4.84 11.01 21.84
CA ARG A 74 -4.39 10.29 23.03
C ARG A 74 -5.53 9.46 23.63
N ASP A 75 -6.70 10.06 23.78
CA ASP A 75 -7.86 9.38 24.35
C ASP A 75 -8.35 8.26 23.42
N GLU A 76 -8.34 8.49 22.10
CA GLU A 76 -8.67 7.47 21.10
C GLU A 76 -7.69 6.29 21.14
N VAL A 77 -6.38 6.58 21.19
CA VAL A 77 -5.30 5.57 21.27
C VAL A 77 -5.43 4.73 22.54
N ALA A 78 -5.67 5.37 23.69
CA ALA A 78 -5.86 4.67 24.95
C ALA A 78 -7.08 3.73 24.91
N ALA A 79 -8.23 4.24 24.45
CA ALA A 79 -9.46 3.46 24.36
C ALA A 79 -9.35 2.28 23.39
N GLN A 80 -8.76 2.48 22.21
CA GLN A 80 -8.62 1.43 21.20
C GLN A 80 -7.62 0.36 21.63
N LEU A 81 -6.50 0.74 22.24
CA LEU A 81 -5.51 -0.20 22.74
C LEU A 81 -6.09 -1.04 23.90
N ALA A 82 -6.75 -0.41 24.86
CA ALA A 82 -7.41 -1.11 25.96
C ALA A 82 -8.45 -2.11 25.46
N LYS A 83 -9.26 -1.71 24.46
CA LYS A 83 -10.24 -2.59 23.82
C LYS A 83 -9.59 -3.79 23.11
N GLU A 84 -8.51 -3.56 22.35
CA GLU A 84 -7.79 -4.63 21.66
C GLU A 84 -7.20 -5.64 22.65
N VAL A 85 -6.59 -5.15 23.73
CA VAL A 85 -6.02 -6.00 24.79
C VAL A 85 -7.10 -6.78 25.52
N ALA A 86 -8.23 -6.15 25.89
CA ALA A 86 -9.34 -6.81 26.55
C ALA A 86 -9.95 -7.94 25.70
N GLN A 87 -9.96 -7.78 24.37
CA GLN A 87 -10.43 -8.79 23.43
C GLN A 87 -9.43 -9.94 23.23
N ALA A 88 -8.14 -9.64 23.17
CA ALA A 88 -7.11 -10.64 22.91
C ALA A 88 -6.67 -11.40 24.18
N ARG A 89 -6.79 -10.79 25.36
CA ARG A 89 -6.32 -11.29 26.66
C ARG A 89 -4.91 -11.91 26.60
N PRO A 90 -3.90 -11.19 26.09
CA PRO A 90 -2.56 -11.75 25.91
C PRO A 90 -1.79 -11.83 27.23
N ASP A 91 -0.77 -12.67 27.27
CA ASP A 91 0.24 -12.72 28.33
C ASP A 91 1.28 -11.62 28.14
N VAL A 92 1.62 -11.32 26.89
CA VAL A 92 2.62 -10.31 26.49
C VAL A 92 2.01 -9.36 25.46
N LEU A 93 2.12 -8.05 25.70
CA LEU A 93 1.79 -6.99 24.73
C LEU A 93 3.10 -6.35 24.25
N ILE A 94 3.31 -6.30 22.93
CA ILE A 94 4.48 -5.63 22.33
C ILE A 94 4.01 -4.34 21.65
N LEU A 95 4.67 -3.24 21.99
CA LEU A 95 4.52 -1.94 21.37
C LEU A 95 5.88 -1.48 20.82
N SER A 96 5.94 -1.00 19.57
CA SER A 96 7.21 -0.61 18.96
C SER A 96 7.12 0.68 18.16
N ALA A 97 7.90 1.68 18.58
CA ALA A 97 8.07 2.94 17.86
C ALA A 97 9.42 3.57 18.25
N HIS A 98 10.40 3.58 17.33
CA HIS A 98 11.72 4.17 17.57
C HIS A 98 11.65 5.66 17.93
N GLN A 99 10.61 6.35 17.45
CA GLN A 99 10.34 7.75 17.74
C GLN A 99 10.24 8.03 19.24
N LEU A 100 9.79 7.05 20.03
CA LEU A 100 9.70 7.18 21.47
C LEU A 100 11.09 7.44 22.09
N GLY A 101 12.10 6.66 21.70
CA GLY A 101 13.46 6.82 22.23
C GLY A 101 14.22 7.98 21.59
N THR A 102 13.90 8.34 20.35
CA THR A 102 14.64 9.41 19.65
C THR A 102 14.08 10.82 19.85
N SER A 103 12.86 10.96 20.39
CA SER A 103 12.14 12.24 20.33
C SER A 103 11.38 12.61 21.60
N LEU A 104 11.12 11.70 22.55
CA LEU A 104 10.60 12.11 23.86
C LEU A 104 11.77 12.58 24.73
N THR A 105 11.77 13.86 25.10
CA THR A 105 12.91 14.50 25.77
C THR A 105 12.63 14.86 27.22
N SER A 106 11.35 14.88 27.63
CA SER A 106 10.93 15.30 28.96
C SER A 106 10.20 14.24 29.75
N PHE A 107 10.33 14.32 31.08
CA PHE A 107 9.56 13.52 32.05
C PHE A 107 8.06 13.54 31.77
N ARG A 108 7.51 14.70 31.36
CA ARG A 108 6.07 14.87 31.06
C ARG A 108 5.64 14.02 29.86
N GLU A 109 6.43 14.00 28.79
CA GLU A 109 6.14 13.20 27.60
C GLU A 109 6.17 11.70 27.88
N ILE A 110 7.19 11.25 28.62
CA ILE A 110 7.33 9.85 29.03
C ILE A 110 6.20 9.45 30.00
N SER A 111 5.79 10.36 30.89
CA SER A 111 4.65 10.15 31.80
C SER A 111 3.32 10.00 31.06
N ARG A 112 3.07 10.79 30.01
CA ARG A 112 1.87 10.61 29.16
C ARG A 112 1.81 9.22 28.52
N LEU A 113 2.96 8.66 28.13
CA LEU A 113 3.02 7.30 27.63
C LEU A 113 2.62 6.30 28.74
N LYS A 114 3.15 6.49 29.95
CA LYS A 114 2.76 5.66 31.10
C LYS A 114 1.26 5.76 31.38
N ASP A 115 0.67 6.95 31.32
CA ASP A 115 -0.77 7.16 31.56
C ASP A 115 -1.66 6.37 30.58
N ILE A 116 -1.22 6.22 29.32
CA ILE A 116 -1.93 5.39 28.32
C ILE A 116 -1.85 3.90 28.67
N LEU A 117 -0.72 3.44 29.20
CA LEU A 117 -0.41 2.02 29.37
C LEU A 117 -0.78 1.46 30.74
N GLN A 118 -0.69 2.29 31.79
CA GLN A 118 -0.91 1.90 33.18
C GLN A 118 -2.32 1.33 33.44
N PRO A 119 -3.41 1.82 32.82
CA PRO A 119 -4.73 1.21 32.94
C PRO A 119 -4.81 -0.22 32.41
N ILE A 120 -3.88 -0.62 31.54
CA ILE A 120 -3.83 -1.94 30.92
C ILE A 120 -2.96 -2.90 31.75
N SER A 121 -1.78 -2.44 32.20
CA SER A 121 -0.91 -3.21 33.09
C SER A 121 0.13 -2.31 33.77
N ASN A 122 0.49 -2.65 35.01
CA ASN A 122 1.61 -2.04 35.73
C ASN A 122 2.96 -2.71 35.45
N ASN A 123 2.96 -3.88 34.78
CA ASN A 123 4.19 -4.61 34.43
C ASN A 123 4.66 -4.16 33.04
N ILE A 124 5.40 -3.05 32.99
CA ILE A 124 5.88 -2.42 31.75
C ILE A 124 7.41 -2.50 31.70
N ARG A 125 7.95 -2.99 30.59
CA ARG A 125 9.37 -3.07 30.28
C ARG A 125 9.71 -2.21 29.09
N ILE A 126 10.75 -1.41 29.21
CA ILE A 126 11.25 -0.54 28.15
C ILE A 126 12.47 -1.22 27.53
N ASN A 127 12.45 -1.43 26.21
CA ASN A 127 13.50 -2.17 25.51
C ASN A 127 14.10 -1.31 24.40
N ALA A 128 15.42 -1.32 24.28
CA ALA A 128 16.14 -0.63 23.22
C ALA A 128 17.36 -1.44 22.76
N GLN A 129 17.56 -1.55 21.45
CA GLN A 129 18.85 -2.02 20.93
C GLN A 129 19.78 -0.82 20.75
N ILE A 130 21.02 -0.97 21.19
CA ILE A 130 22.05 0.05 21.12
C ILE A 130 23.34 -0.54 20.54
N ASP A 131 24.15 0.33 19.97
CA ASP A 131 25.47 0.04 19.41
C ASP A 131 26.46 1.10 19.96
N ASP A 132 27.72 1.01 19.55
CA ASP A 132 28.71 2.08 19.74
C ASP A 132 28.11 3.46 19.37
N PRO A 133 28.28 4.49 20.23
CA PRO A 133 27.71 5.82 20.01
C PRO A 133 28.13 6.50 18.70
N ALA A 134 29.35 6.29 18.20
CA ALA A 134 29.76 6.85 16.91
C ALA A 134 29.01 6.17 15.75
N ARG A 135 28.88 4.84 15.77
CA ARG A 135 28.07 4.10 14.79
C ARG A 135 26.61 4.56 14.80
N MET A 136 26.03 4.72 15.99
CA MET A 136 24.66 5.22 16.15
C MET A 136 24.50 6.65 15.65
N LEU A 137 25.46 7.52 15.93
CA LEU A 137 25.47 8.91 15.48
C LEU A 137 25.50 9.01 13.95
N VAL A 138 26.36 8.24 13.26
CA VAL A 138 26.43 8.24 11.79
C VAL A 138 25.07 7.87 11.17
N ARG A 139 24.43 6.80 11.66
CA ARG A 139 23.11 6.37 11.17
C ARG A 139 22.03 7.43 11.44
N ARG A 140 22.02 8.01 12.64
CA ARG A 140 21.06 9.07 13.00
C ARG A 140 21.28 10.35 12.19
N TYR A 141 22.52 10.77 12.00
CA TYR A 141 22.87 11.96 11.23
C TYR A 141 22.39 11.83 9.78
N ALA A 142 22.60 10.67 9.16
CA ALA A 142 22.07 10.38 7.83
C ALA A 142 20.53 10.51 7.77
N ALA A 143 19.83 9.96 8.76
CA ALA A 143 18.37 10.07 8.84
C ALA A 143 17.91 11.52 9.04
N GLN A 144 18.58 12.28 9.92
CA GLN A 144 18.30 13.69 10.18
C GLN A 144 18.52 14.56 8.94
N LEU A 145 19.57 14.31 8.14
CA LEU A 145 19.77 14.98 6.86
C LEU A 145 18.62 14.71 5.88
N LEU A 146 18.14 13.47 5.79
CA LEU A 146 16.94 13.15 5.00
C LEU A 146 15.65 13.74 5.61
N GLU A 147 15.69 14.12 6.89
CA GLU A 147 14.65 14.84 7.64
C GLU A 147 14.87 16.36 7.71
N GLY A 148 15.88 16.88 7.00
CA GLY A 148 16.02 18.30 6.70
C GLY A 148 17.06 19.02 7.55
N ARG A 149 17.88 18.30 8.31
CA ARG A 149 19.00 18.86 9.07
C ARG A 149 19.89 19.73 8.18
N THR A 150 20.23 20.92 8.65
CA THR A 150 21.12 21.86 7.95
C THR A 150 22.53 21.90 8.56
N GLY A 151 22.66 21.55 9.84
CA GLY A 151 23.94 21.50 10.57
C GLY A 151 24.74 20.24 10.29
N SER A 152 26.07 20.33 10.37
CA SER A 152 26.97 19.19 10.23
C SER A 152 27.19 18.46 11.56
N LEU A 153 28.04 17.41 11.56
CA LEU A 153 28.47 16.69 12.77
C LEU A 153 29.35 17.53 13.69
N ALA A 154 29.84 18.70 13.24
CA ALA A 154 30.52 19.65 14.11
C ALA A 154 29.67 20.05 15.33
N GLN A 155 28.34 19.98 15.20
CA GLN A 155 27.41 20.24 16.29
C GLN A 155 27.60 19.24 17.45
N GLU A 156 27.63 17.93 17.17
CA GLU A 156 27.89 16.89 18.17
C GLU A 156 29.34 16.90 18.67
N LEU A 157 30.31 17.14 17.78
CA LEU A 157 31.72 17.20 18.16
C LEU A 157 31.99 18.33 19.16
N ALA A 158 31.30 19.47 19.03
CA ALA A 158 31.39 20.57 19.98
C ALA A 158 30.84 20.23 21.39
N LEU A 159 30.03 19.17 21.51
CA LEU A 159 29.45 18.73 22.79
C LEU A 159 30.36 17.76 23.55
N VAL A 160 31.41 17.22 22.93
CA VAL A 160 32.31 16.22 23.56
C VAL A 160 32.89 16.74 24.86
N SER A 161 33.27 18.02 24.92
CA SER A 161 33.84 18.66 26.10
C SER A 161 32.79 19.15 27.11
N ARG A 162 31.50 19.11 26.78
CA ARG A 162 30.43 19.55 27.68
C ARG A 162 30.20 18.52 28.77
N PRO A 163 30.04 18.93 30.04
CA PRO A 163 29.92 18.00 31.17
C PRO A 163 28.63 17.17 31.10
N ASP A 164 27.50 17.80 30.74
CA ASP A 164 26.21 17.16 30.55
C ASP A 164 25.88 17.13 29.04
N TRP A 165 26.10 15.96 28.42
CA TRP A 165 25.82 15.77 27.00
C TRP A 165 24.34 15.93 26.69
N TRP A 166 23.47 15.34 27.51
CA TRP A 166 22.03 15.32 27.29
C TRP A 166 21.47 16.73 27.26
N GLN A 167 21.77 17.52 28.29
CA GLN A 167 21.30 18.90 28.38
C GLN A 167 21.92 19.77 27.28
N ALA A 168 23.22 19.66 27.03
CA ALA A 168 23.88 20.44 25.98
C ALA A 168 23.37 20.08 24.57
N ALA A 169 22.98 18.83 24.35
CA ALA A 169 22.33 18.43 23.10
C ALA A 169 20.93 19.03 22.99
N LEU A 170 20.11 18.99 24.05
CA LEU A 170 18.77 19.61 24.05
C LEU A 170 18.82 21.14 23.89
N GLU A 171 19.88 21.82 24.34
CA GLU A 171 20.08 23.25 24.08
C GLU A 171 20.15 23.59 22.57
N THR A 172 20.53 22.62 21.73
CA THR A 172 20.55 22.80 20.26
C THR A 172 19.17 22.55 19.61
N HIS A 173 18.18 22.05 20.37
CA HIS A 173 16.83 21.78 19.89
C HIS A 173 16.01 23.07 19.91
N ALA A 174 16.17 23.87 18.85
CA ALA A 174 15.37 25.07 18.65
C ALA A 174 13.86 24.74 18.58
N ALA A 175 13.01 25.68 18.97
CA ALA A 175 11.57 25.53 18.89
C ALA A 175 11.13 25.15 17.45
N PRO A 176 10.14 24.25 17.30
CA PRO A 176 9.69 23.83 15.98
C PRO A 176 9.13 25.03 15.20
N VAL A 177 9.46 25.07 13.91
CA VAL A 177 8.87 26.01 12.95
C VAL A 177 8.24 25.19 11.82
N PRO A 178 7.08 24.55 12.07
CA PRO A 178 6.56 23.49 11.19
C PRO A 178 6.24 23.96 9.77
N HIS A 179 5.77 25.20 9.61
CA HIS A 179 5.50 25.80 8.30
C HIS A 179 6.78 26.00 7.47
N ARG A 180 7.97 26.01 8.08
CA ARG A 180 9.27 26.00 7.40
C ARG A 180 9.89 24.61 7.31
N GLY A 181 9.21 23.58 7.82
CA GLY A 181 9.71 22.21 7.88
C GLY A 181 10.90 22.03 8.82
N LEU A 182 11.07 22.94 9.79
CA LEU A 182 12.13 22.88 10.80
C LEU A 182 11.58 22.24 12.07
N PHE A 183 12.14 21.09 12.43
CA PHE A 183 11.72 20.31 13.59
C PHE A 183 12.92 20.02 14.50
N PRO A 184 12.78 20.13 15.82
CA PRO A 184 13.88 19.98 16.76
C PRO A 184 14.60 18.63 16.62
N GLU A 185 13.86 17.55 16.43
CA GLU A 185 14.40 16.19 16.30
C GLU A 185 15.27 16.01 15.04
N ALA A 186 15.04 16.83 14.01
CA ALA A 186 15.82 16.82 12.78
C ALA A 186 17.05 17.74 12.87
N GLN A 187 16.91 18.92 13.47
CA GLN A 187 17.98 19.93 13.52
C GLN A 187 18.96 19.74 14.69
N GLY A 188 18.43 19.33 15.84
CA GLY A 188 19.16 19.26 17.09
C GLY A 188 20.12 18.08 17.17
N ALA A 189 21.08 18.21 18.09
CA ALA A 189 22.07 17.20 18.37
C ALA A 189 21.44 15.96 19.00
N VAL A 190 22.11 14.82 18.84
CA VAL A 190 21.60 13.52 19.30
C VAL A 190 21.79 13.36 20.82
N PHE A 191 20.78 13.78 21.59
CA PHE A 191 20.82 13.73 23.07
C PHE A 191 20.90 12.30 23.64
N TRP A 192 20.24 11.34 23.00
CA TRP A 192 20.09 9.96 23.50
C TRP A 192 21.33 9.09 23.36
N LEU A 193 22.45 9.61 22.82
CA LEU A 193 23.75 8.90 22.86
C LEU A 193 24.25 8.68 24.28
N ASP A 194 23.83 9.53 25.23
CA ASP A 194 24.01 9.25 26.65
C ASP A 194 23.01 8.18 27.12
N TYR A 195 23.37 6.91 26.90
CA TYR A 195 22.52 5.78 27.28
C TYR A 195 22.31 5.66 28.79
N ASN A 196 23.23 6.19 29.61
CA ASN A 196 23.05 6.21 31.07
C ASN A 196 21.93 7.16 31.44
N ARG A 197 21.95 8.36 30.87
CA ARG A 197 20.87 9.32 31.06
C ARG A 197 19.57 8.85 30.45
N LEU A 198 19.60 8.24 29.27
CA LEU A 198 18.42 7.61 28.65
C LEU A 198 17.78 6.59 29.60
N CYS A 199 18.58 5.70 30.19
CA CYS A 199 18.10 4.74 31.18
C CYS A 199 17.45 5.46 32.38
N ALA A 200 18.15 6.44 32.96
CA ALA A 200 17.66 7.17 34.12
C ALA A 200 16.33 7.93 33.85
N GLU A 201 16.18 8.59 32.71
CA GLU A 201 14.96 9.33 32.35
C GLU A 201 13.74 8.40 32.19
N TRP A 202 13.93 7.23 31.57
CA TRP A 202 12.86 6.25 31.41
C TRP A 202 12.52 5.55 32.73
N GLU A 203 13.52 5.19 33.54
CA GLU A 203 13.32 4.58 34.86
C GLU A 203 12.74 5.56 35.89
N ALA A 204 12.97 6.86 35.75
CA ALA A 204 12.31 7.87 36.58
C ALA A 204 10.77 7.83 36.44
N VAL A 205 10.26 7.40 35.28
CA VAL A 205 8.82 7.27 35.03
C VAL A 205 8.33 5.84 35.25
N PHE A 206 9.02 4.84 34.70
CA PHE A 206 8.57 3.44 34.71
C PHE A 206 9.09 2.61 35.90
N GLY A 207 9.96 3.19 36.72
CA GLY A 207 10.57 2.59 37.90
C GLY A 207 11.96 2.00 37.63
N PRO A 208 12.81 1.87 38.67
CA PRO A 208 14.14 1.26 38.55
C PRO A 208 14.09 -0.17 38.01
N GLY A 209 15.02 -0.49 37.10
CA GLY A 209 15.10 -1.80 36.45
C GLY A 209 14.05 -2.04 35.36
N SER A 210 13.24 -1.03 35.00
CA SER A 210 12.24 -1.16 33.92
C SER A 210 12.86 -1.14 32.53
N VAL A 211 14.08 -0.60 32.37
CA VAL A 211 14.79 -0.49 31.09
C VAL A 211 15.71 -1.69 30.87
N SER A 212 15.76 -2.19 29.64
CA SER A 212 16.68 -3.25 29.20
C SER A 212 17.30 -2.87 27.86
N PHE A 213 18.63 -2.92 27.80
CA PHE A 213 19.41 -2.70 26.59
C PHE A 213 19.88 -4.02 26.00
N HIS A 214 19.89 -4.09 24.67
CA HIS A 214 20.37 -5.22 23.90
C HIS A 214 21.38 -4.73 22.85
N PRO A 215 22.41 -5.53 22.50
CA PRO A 215 23.34 -5.16 21.45
C PRO A 215 22.64 -5.19 20.08
N LEU A 216 22.94 -4.22 19.23
CA LEU A 216 22.47 -4.20 17.86
C LEU A 216 23.27 -5.21 17.00
N ASP A 217 22.58 -6.18 16.40
CA ASP A 217 23.18 -7.19 15.51
C ASP A 217 22.41 -7.22 14.18
N LEU A 218 22.79 -6.32 13.26
CA LEU A 218 22.12 -6.20 11.97
C LEU A 218 22.21 -7.48 11.12
N PRO A 219 23.37 -8.16 10.99
CA PRO A 219 23.45 -9.41 10.24
C PRO A 219 22.46 -10.48 10.75
N ARG A 220 22.40 -10.68 12.07
CA ARG A 220 21.46 -11.65 12.67
C ARG A 220 20.00 -11.21 12.53
N LEU A 221 19.72 -9.91 12.63
CA LEU A 221 18.37 -9.33 12.50
C LEU A 221 17.83 -9.37 11.05
N TYR A 222 18.72 -9.30 10.06
CA TYR A 222 18.36 -9.45 8.65
C TYR A 222 18.38 -10.92 8.19
N GLY A 223 19.02 -11.81 8.96
CA GLY A 223 19.01 -13.24 8.74
C GLY A 223 17.79 -13.99 9.30
N PRO A 224 17.79 -15.34 9.20
CA PRO A 224 16.68 -16.18 9.67
C PRO A 224 16.54 -16.23 11.19
N ALA A 225 17.60 -15.85 11.92
CA ALA A 225 17.65 -15.81 13.37
C ALA A 225 17.06 -14.52 13.98
N ALA A 226 16.47 -13.65 13.16
CA ALA A 226 15.83 -12.42 13.64
C ALA A 226 14.72 -12.68 14.67
N THR A 227 14.03 -13.82 14.55
CA THR A 227 13.02 -14.25 15.54
C THR A 227 13.61 -14.60 16.90
N GLU A 228 14.85 -15.06 16.97
CA GLU A 228 15.52 -15.30 18.26
C GLU A 228 15.88 -13.98 18.94
N ILE A 229 16.31 -12.97 18.17
CA ILE A 229 16.49 -11.60 18.68
C ILE A 229 15.16 -11.06 19.25
N LEU A 230 14.04 -11.23 18.54
CA LEU A 230 12.72 -10.84 19.05
C LEU A 230 12.38 -11.55 20.37
N ARG A 231 12.68 -12.84 20.48
CA ARG A 231 12.40 -13.61 21.70
C ARG A 231 13.25 -13.12 22.88
N GLU A 232 14.52 -12.82 22.63
CA GLU A 232 15.45 -12.26 23.62
C GLU A 232 15.02 -10.87 24.11
N ILE A 233 14.51 -10.01 23.23
CA ILE A 233 14.09 -8.65 23.58
C ILE A 233 12.70 -8.62 24.26
N PHE A 234 11.80 -9.51 23.86
CA PHE A 234 10.39 -9.46 24.27
C PHE A 234 9.98 -10.59 25.23
N ASP A 235 10.96 -11.29 25.82
CA ASP A 235 10.76 -12.43 26.72
C ASP A 235 9.78 -13.48 26.13
N ILE A 236 9.84 -13.71 24.81
CA ILE A 236 8.93 -14.66 24.16
C ILE A 236 9.48 -16.07 24.34
N VAL A 237 8.93 -16.76 25.34
CA VAL A 237 9.30 -18.14 25.67
C VAL A 237 9.13 -19.11 24.49
N PRO A 238 7.95 -19.22 23.84
CA PRO A 238 7.77 -20.19 22.77
C PRO A 238 8.54 -19.81 21.50
N PRO A 239 9.04 -20.79 20.73
CA PRO A 239 9.63 -20.53 19.43
C PRO A 239 8.56 -19.98 18.47
N ILE A 240 8.95 -18.99 17.66
CA ILE A 240 8.07 -18.31 16.69
C ILE A 240 8.47 -18.56 15.23
N GLY A 241 9.18 -19.67 15.00
CA GLY A 241 9.75 -20.05 13.71
C GLY A 241 10.92 -19.17 13.28
N LYS A 242 11.40 -19.35 12.04
CA LYS A 242 12.45 -18.51 11.44
C LYS A 242 11.86 -17.28 10.74
N ALA A 243 12.61 -16.18 10.67
CA ALA A 243 12.27 -15.04 9.83
C ALA A 243 12.70 -15.27 8.37
N ASP A 244 12.05 -14.59 7.43
CA ASP A 244 12.52 -14.52 6.05
C ASP A 244 13.80 -13.68 6.00
N SER A 245 14.85 -14.16 5.36
CA SER A 245 16.08 -13.39 5.17
C SER A 245 15.84 -12.16 4.28
N ASP A 246 16.56 -11.08 4.56
CA ASP A 246 16.53 -9.83 3.78
C ASP A 246 17.92 -9.20 3.77
N THR A 247 18.15 -8.22 2.91
CA THR A 247 19.43 -7.50 2.83
C THR A 247 19.32 -6.17 3.56
N ALA A 248 20.27 -5.90 4.47
CA ALA A 248 20.37 -4.60 5.11
C ALA A 248 20.61 -3.52 4.04
N PRO A 249 19.86 -2.41 4.03
CA PRO A 249 20.11 -1.29 3.13
C PRO A 249 21.54 -0.78 3.28
N ALA A 250 22.22 -0.57 2.14
CA ALA A 250 23.54 0.06 2.12
C ALA A 250 23.47 1.46 2.74
N ALA A 251 24.50 1.85 3.49
CA ALA A 251 24.51 3.18 4.08
C ALA A 251 24.74 4.23 2.97
N PRO A 252 24.24 5.47 3.18
CA PRO A 252 24.46 6.54 2.24
C PRO A 252 25.92 6.97 2.21
N SER A 253 26.43 7.30 1.02
CA SER A 253 27.78 7.84 0.87
C SER A 253 27.95 9.17 1.61
N ALA A 254 29.13 9.41 2.19
CA ALA A 254 29.48 10.65 2.87
C ALA A 254 29.30 11.87 1.94
N ALA A 255 29.75 11.77 0.69
CA ALA A 255 29.56 12.83 -0.32
C ALA A 255 28.08 13.16 -0.56
N TRP A 256 27.18 12.15 -0.60
CA TRP A 256 25.75 12.42 -0.72
C TRP A 256 25.16 13.07 0.53
N LEU A 257 25.62 12.68 1.71
CA LEU A 257 25.21 13.33 2.96
C LEU A 257 25.62 14.81 3.00
N THR A 258 26.84 15.16 2.55
CA THR A 258 27.26 16.55 2.36
C THR A 258 26.34 17.29 1.40
N ARG A 259 26.00 16.68 0.25
CA ARG A 259 25.04 17.28 -0.70
C ARG A 259 23.67 17.51 -0.07
N CYS A 260 23.19 16.55 0.72
CA CYS A 260 21.92 16.69 1.43
C CYS A 260 21.94 17.87 2.40
N ARG A 261 23.01 18.01 3.19
CA ARG A 261 23.17 19.13 4.13
C ARG A 261 23.16 20.48 3.41
N LEU A 262 24.00 20.62 2.38
CA LEU A 262 24.08 21.84 1.57
C LEU A 262 22.75 22.17 0.88
N MET A 263 22.06 21.14 0.38
CA MET A 263 20.72 21.30 -0.21
C MET A 263 19.69 21.73 0.83
N ASN A 264 19.67 21.11 2.01
CA ASN A 264 18.75 21.47 3.09
C ASN A 264 18.94 22.90 3.55
N ASP A 265 20.20 23.33 3.72
CA ASP A 265 20.54 24.69 4.11
C ASP A 265 20.05 25.71 3.06
N ALA A 266 20.40 25.52 1.79
CA ALA A 266 19.98 26.40 0.72
C ALA A 266 18.44 26.39 0.52
N LEU A 267 17.80 25.23 0.65
CA LEU A 267 16.34 25.10 0.55
C LEU A 267 15.64 25.77 1.73
N SER A 268 16.15 25.62 2.94
CA SER A 268 15.62 26.28 4.15
C SER A 268 15.64 27.80 4.01
N ARG A 269 16.73 28.37 3.48
CA ARG A 269 16.83 29.81 3.19
C ARG A 269 15.87 30.23 2.08
N LEU A 270 15.74 29.45 1.01
CA LEU A 270 14.80 29.74 -0.09
C LEU A 270 13.35 29.75 0.40
N LEU A 271 12.96 28.76 1.20
CA LEU A 271 11.61 28.68 1.77
C LEU A 271 11.34 29.82 2.76
N ALA A 272 12.36 30.24 3.52
CA ALA A 272 12.27 31.41 4.40
C ALA A 272 12.03 32.70 3.61
N LEU A 273 12.81 32.93 2.55
CA LEU A 273 12.71 34.12 1.71
C LEU A 273 11.36 34.24 0.99
N ARG A 274 10.72 33.10 0.69
CA ARG A 274 9.43 33.05 -0.02
C ARG A 274 8.24 32.79 0.90
N GLU A 275 8.47 32.66 2.21
CA GLU A 275 7.45 32.26 3.20
C GLU A 275 6.68 30.98 2.81
N HIS A 276 7.38 30.06 2.14
CA HIS A 276 6.80 28.86 1.53
C HIS A 276 6.91 27.64 2.45
N THR A 277 5.88 26.80 2.48
CA THR A 277 5.91 25.47 3.12
C THR A 277 6.08 24.38 2.06
N LEU A 278 7.02 23.45 2.27
CA LEU A 278 7.23 22.33 1.35
C LEU A 278 6.82 20.99 1.98
N PRO A 279 5.96 20.18 1.33
CA PRO A 279 5.64 18.85 1.83
C PRO A 279 6.87 17.94 1.94
N ARG A 280 6.99 17.20 3.04
CA ARG A 280 8.17 16.36 3.36
C ARG A 280 8.52 15.34 2.26
N GLN A 281 7.51 14.77 1.60
CA GLN A 281 7.72 13.83 0.50
C GLN A 281 8.35 14.49 -0.74
N VAL A 282 8.09 15.78 -0.97
CA VAL A 282 8.76 16.54 -2.04
C VAL A 282 10.19 16.81 -1.64
N TRP A 283 10.40 17.28 -0.39
CA TRP A 283 11.74 17.48 0.17
C TRP A 283 12.64 16.27 0.00
N ARG A 284 12.20 15.09 0.47
CA ARG A 284 12.97 13.83 0.34
C ARG A 284 13.27 13.46 -1.12
N ARG A 285 12.34 13.72 -2.05
CA ARG A 285 12.57 13.47 -3.48
C ARG A 285 13.65 14.36 -4.07
N LEU A 286 13.75 15.63 -3.63
CA LEU A 286 14.83 16.52 -4.05
C LEU A 286 16.20 15.98 -3.61
N LEU A 287 16.29 15.50 -2.36
CA LEU A 287 17.52 14.89 -1.81
C LEU A 287 17.93 13.59 -2.53
N ILE A 288 16.97 12.77 -2.94
CA ILE A 288 17.25 11.54 -3.71
C ILE A 288 17.79 11.88 -5.12
N GLN A 289 17.34 12.97 -5.74
CA GLN A 289 17.77 13.37 -7.09
C GLN A 289 19.24 13.81 -7.17
N ILE A 290 19.83 14.21 -6.05
CA ILE A 290 21.23 14.64 -5.98
C ILE A 290 22.18 13.53 -5.50
N LYS A 291 21.67 12.29 -5.37
CA LYS A 291 22.44 11.14 -4.89
C LYS A 291 23.69 10.90 -5.72
N VAL A 292 24.78 10.61 -5.02
CA VAL A 292 26.08 10.22 -5.60
C VAL A 292 26.63 9.00 -4.86
N GLN A 293 27.34 8.14 -5.58
CA GLN A 293 28.00 6.97 -4.98
C GLN A 293 29.36 7.38 -4.41
N GLY A 294 29.85 6.65 -3.41
CA GLY A 294 31.11 6.92 -2.73
C GLY A 294 31.19 6.17 -1.41
N PRO A 295 32.30 6.31 -0.66
CA PRO A 295 32.46 5.73 0.66
C PRO A 295 31.41 6.28 1.63
N GLU A 296 31.04 5.46 2.62
CA GLU A 296 30.22 5.86 3.77
C GLU A 296 31.05 6.72 4.74
N ILE A 297 30.41 7.34 5.74
CA ILE A 297 31.17 7.98 6.83
C ILE A 297 31.74 6.86 7.70
N ASP A 298 33.06 6.85 7.89
CA ASP A 298 33.72 5.88 8.77
C ASP A 298 33.50 6.30 10.24
N PRO A 299 32.83 5.48 11.07
CA PRO A 299 32.66 5.77 12.49
C PRO A 299 33.97 5.99 13.25
N GLY A 300 35.09 5.44 12.76
CA GLY A 300 36.43 5.67 13.30
C GLY A 300 36.89 7.13 13.25
N GLU A 301 36.32 7.96 12.35
CA GLU A 301 36.56 9.41 12.31
C GLU A 301 35.90 10.16 13.49
N LEU A 302 34.96 9.49 14.18
CA LEU A 302 34.21 10.01 15.33
C LEU A 302 34.61 9.31 16.63
N ALA A 303 35.83 8.75 16.70
CA ALA A 303 36.32 8.01 17.87
C ALA A 303 36.23 8.81 19.19
N CYS A 304 36.31 10.14 19.14
CA CYS A 304 36.12 10.99 20.31
C CYS A 304 34.71 10.89 20.93
N ILE A 305 33.68 10.62 20.11
CA ILE A 305 32.31 10.36 20.56
C ILE A 305 32.26 9.03 21.31
N SER A 306 32.84 7.97 20.74
CA SER A 306 32.93 6.67 21.42
C SER A 306 33.71 6.76 22.74
N GLN A 307 34.84 7.47 22.73
CA GLN A 307 35.66 7.68 23.93
C GLN A 307 34.90 8.43 25.03
N ARG A 308 34.07 9.42 24.66
CA ARG A 308 33.26 10.21 25.61
C ARG A 308 32.33 9.32 26.43
N PHE A 309 31.78 8.27 25.83
CA PHE A 309 30.78 7.40 26.45
C PHE A 309 31.31 6.03 26.92
N ALA A 310 32.58 5.70 26.67
CA ALA A 310 33.17 4.40 26.96
C ALA A 310 32.97 3.96 28.42
N SER A 311 33.35 4.81 29.38
CA SER A 311 33.17 4.51 30.81
C SER A 311 31.70 4.32 31.19
N GLY A 312 30.81 5.08 30.57
CA GLY A 312 29.38 4.95 30.78
C GLY A 312 28.82 3.61 30.27
N LEU A 313 29.33 3.13 29.13
CA LEU A 313 28.97 1.83 28.55
C LEU A 313 29.42 0.66 29.42
N ASP A 314 30.61 0.74 30.01
CA ASP A 314 31.12 -0.31 30.91
C ASP A 314 30.24 -0.45 32.16
N GLY A 315 29.80 0.69 32.72
CA GLY A 315 28.83 0.72 33.81
C GLY A 315 27.45 0.20 33.40
N LEU A 316 26.99 0.48 32.18
CA LEU A 316 25.73 -0.05 31.65
C LEU A 316 25.77 -1.56 31.44
N ALA A 317 26.84 -2.10 30.85
CA ALA A 317 26.98 -3.53 30.63
C ALA A 317 26.98 -4.31 31.95
N THR A 318 27.54 -3.74 33.01
CA THR A 318 27.49 -4.30 34.36
C THR A 318 26.05 -4.35 34.91
N ARG A 319 25.24 -3.31 34.65
CA ARG A 319 23.83 -3.22 35.11
C ARG A 319 22.85 -3.99 34.23
N HIS A 320 23.18 -4.19 32.95
CA HIS A 320 22.34 -4.86 31.96
C HIS A 320 23.10 -6.06 31.38
N PRO A 321 23.05 -7.24 32.00
CA PRO A 321 23.80 -8.41 31.54
C PRO A 321 23.47 -8.88 30.11
N ALA A 322 22.30 -8.51 29.58
CA ALA A 322 21.92 -8.78 28.19
C ALA A 322 22.67 -7.90 27.17
N LEU A 323 23.33 -6.81 27.63
CA LEU A 323 24.15 -5.93 26.83
C LEU A 323 25.59 -6.47 26.77
N ASP A 324 25.88 -7.25 25.74
CA ASP A 324 27.22 -7.75 25.47
C ASP A 324 28.18 -6.60 25.08
N ARG A 325 29.00 -6.16 26.04
CA ARG A 325 29.94 -5.03 25.88
C ARG A 325 30.91 -5.20 24.72
N ALA A 326 31.31 -6.44 24.41
CA ALA A 326 32.25 -6.72 23.33
C ALA A 326 31.65 -6.40 21.95
N ARG A 327 30.33 -6.49 21.79
CA ARG A 327 29.64 -6.13 20.54
C ARG A 327 29.52 -4.62 20.32
N LEU A 328 29.78 -3.82 21.36
CA LEU A 328 29.77 -2.36 21.31
C LEU A 328 31.19 -1.79 21.29
N GLU A 329 32.19 -2.59 20.91
CA GLU A 329 33.54 -2.07 20.71
C GLU A 329 33.57 -1.01 19.60
N PRO A 330 34.24 0.13 19.84
CA PRO A 330 34.31 1.20 18.86
C PRO A 330 35.14 0.79 17.65
N ASP A 331 34.83 1.37 16.51
CA ASP A 331 35.66 1.26 15.31
C ASP A 331 37.05 1.87 15.55
N ARG A 332 38.06 1.37 14.82
CA ARG A 332 39.44 1.83 14.96
C ARG A 332 39.54 3.31 14.55
N PRO A 333 40.15 4.19 15.38
CA PRO A 333 40.36 5.58 15.00
C PRO A 333 41.11 5.71 13.67
N CYS A 334 40.58 6.48 12.72
CA CYS A 334 41.13 6.63 11.36
C CYS A 334 41.37 8.08 10.92
N GLY A 335 41.27 9.04 11.84
CA GLY A 335 41.52 10.47 11.61
C GLY A 335 40.49 11.32 12.36
N ASP A 336 40.63 12.64 12.29
CA ASP A 336 39.58 13.54 12.74
C ASP A 336 38.51 13.68 11.65
N TRP A 337 37.24 13.68 12.04
CA TRP A 337 36.14 13.87 11.11
C TRP A 337 36.26 15.18 10.33
N THR A 338 36.17 15.07 9.01
CA THR A 338 36.03 16.19 8.09
C THR A 338 34.86 15.94 7.16
N GLU A 339 34.11 16.98 6.83
CA GLU A 339 32.97 16.82 5.93
C GLU A 339 33.45 16.48 4.51
N ALA A 340 33.02 15.34 3.98
CA ALA A 340 33.45 14.85 2.67
C ALA A 340 33.12 15.81 1.53
N ASP A 341 34.01 15.89 0.53
CA ASP A 341 33.78 16.65 -0.70
C ASP A 341 32.48 16.15 -1.39
N PRO A 342 31.51 17.03 -1.72
CA PRO A 342 30.26 16.61 -2.33
C PRO A 342 30.43 16.09 -3.77
N THR A 343 31.63 16.18 -4.33
CA THR A 343 32.10 15.76 -5.66
C THR A 343 31.42 16.50 -6.82
N ARG A 344 32.08 16.47 -7.99
CA ARG A 344 31.56 16.99 -9.26
C ARG A 344 31.17 18.48 -9.22
N GLY A 345 31.86 19.27 -8.40
CA GLY A 345 31.62 20.71 -8.28
C GLY A 345 30.21 21.07 -7.81
N PHE A 346 29.57 20.21 -7.01
CA PHE A 346 28.17 20.36 -6.58
C PHE A 346 27.89 21.73 -5.94
N ARG A 347 26.87 22.43 -6.44
CA ARG A 347 26.38 23.70 -5.90
C ARG A 347 24.87 23.63 -5.67
N ALA A 348 24.44 23.56 -4.42
CA ALA A 348 23.02 23.41 -4.05
C ALA A 348 22.11 24.44 -4.74
N THR A 349 22.56 25.70 -4.85
CA THR A 349 21.81 26.80 -5.48
C THR A 349 21.49 26.54 -6.96
N GLN A 350 22.41 25.96 -7.73
CA GLN A 350 22.18 25.64 -9.15
C GLN A 350 21.10 24.56 -9.31
N TYR A 351 21.14 23.54 -8.45
CA TYR A 351 20.11 22.50 -8.44
C TYR A 351 18.76 23.06 -7.98
N LEU A 352 18.74 23.93 -6.98
CA LEU A 352 17.52 24.61 -6.54
C LEU A 352 16.91 25.48 -7.64
N MET A 353 17.74 26.25 -8.38
CA MET A 353 17.28 27.02 -9.53
C MET A 353 16.65 26.12 -10.60
N ALA A 354 17.29 24.99 -10.94
CA ALA A 354 16.73 24.02 -11.87
C ALA A 354 15.42 23.38 -11.38
N MET A 355 15.24 23.30 -10.05
CA MET A 355 14.06 22.72 -9.40
C MET A 355 13.02 23.78 -8.99
N ASP A 356 13.26 25.07 -9.22
CA ASP A 356 12.53 26.17 -8.58
C ASP A 356 11.04 26.16 -8.94
N SER A 357 10.73 25.94 -10.22
CA SER A 357 9.35 25.83 -10.70
C SER A 357 8.58 24.69 -10.02
N ARG A 358 9.25 23.58 -9.70
CA ARG A 358 8.67 22.44 -8.98
C ARG A 358 8.49 22.75 -7.49
N ILE A 359 9.42 23.49 -6.89
CA ILE A 359 9.38 23.91 -5.49
C ILE A 359 8.25 24.93 -5.29
N ALA A 360 8.19 25.98 -6.11
CA ALA A 360 7.13 26.99 -6.07
C ALA A 360 5.73 26.35 -6.24
N LYS A 361 5.57 25.51 -7.26
CA LYS A 361 4.30 24.78 -7.48
C LYS A 361 3.92 23.84 -6.35
N ALA A 362 4.90 23.27 -5.65
CA ALA A 362 4.64 22.43 -4.48
C ALA A 362 4.29 23.25 -3.23
N ALA A 363 4.86 24.45 -3.10
CA ALA A 363 4.61 25.37 -1.99
C ALA A 363 3.25 26.07 -2.08
N GLU A 364 2.86 26.55 -3.27
CA GLU A 364 1.52 27.14 -3.51
C GLU A 364 0.40 26.15 -3.14
N LYS A 365 0.61 24.86 -3.45
CA LYS A 365 -0.30 23.77 -3.08
C LYS A 365 -0.36 23.50 -1.57
N ALA A 366 0.66 23.90 -0.81
CA ALA A 366 0.72 23.70 0.63
C ALA A 366 0.09 24.88 1.39
N GLN A 367 0.29 26.12 0.94
CA GLN A 367 -0.33 27.33 1.55
C GLN A 367 -1.85 27.37 1.40
N THR A 368 -2.39 26.90 0.27
CA THR A 368 -3.85 26.81 0.05
C THR A 368 -4.60 25.87 1.01
N VAL A 369 -3.86 25.04 1.76
CA VAL A 369 -4.37 24.10 2.76
C VAL A 369 -4.38 24.70 4.18
N THR A 370 -3.61 25.76 4.46
CA THR A 370 -3.45 26.34 5.82
C THR A 370 -4.46 27.44 6.19
N ASP A 371 -5.14 28.07 5.22
CA ASP A 371 -6.09 29.18 5.45
C ASP A 371 -7.57 28.74 5.62
N ALA A 372 -7.82 27.46 5.95
CA ALA A 372 -9.19 26.96 6.17
C ALA A 372 -9.63 27.13 7.65
N PRO A 373 -10.87 27.61 7.94
CA PRO A 373 -11.36 27.80 9.30
C PRO A 373 -11.51 26.47 10.09
N PRO A 374 -11.61 26.52 11.44
CA PRO A 374 -11.54 25.33 12.31
C PRO A 374 -12.69 24.34 12.06
N PHE A 375 -12.37 23.04 12.14
CA PHE A 375 -13.20 21.90 11.71
C PHE A 375 -14.02 21.28 12.85
N ASP A 376 -15.32 21.03 12.62
CA ASP A 376 -16.25 20.29 13.49
C ASP A 376 -16.24 18.78 13.15
N PRO A 377 -15.86 17.89 14.09
CA PRO A 377 -15.73 16.44 13.85
C PRO A 377 -17.04 15.69 13.54
N ALA A 378 -18.21 16.29 13.74
CA ALA A 378 -19.48 15.56 13.72
C ALA A 378 -20.11 15.37 12.31
N LYS A 379 -19.56 15.95 11.23
CA LYS A 379 -20.16 15.87 9.89
C LYS A 379 -19.13 15.68 8.76
N LEU A 380 -19.01 14.43 8.28
CA LEU A 380 -18.39 14.03 6.99
C LEU A 380 -16.85 14.28 6.83
N PRO A 381 -16.16 13.62 5.86
CA PRO A 381 -14.70 13.40 5.87
C PRO A 381 -13.84 14.63 5.50
N PRO A 382 -12.51 14.58 5.72
CA PRO A 382 -11.61 15.74 5.89
C PRO A 382 -11.49 16.68 4.68
N GLN A 383 -11.53 17.99 4.94
CA GLN A 383 -11.57 19.08 3.93
C GLN A 383 -10.32 19.20 3.02
N GLY A 384 -9.15 18.68 3.42
CA GLY A 384 -7.95 18.71 2.57
C GLY A 384 -8.09 17.92 1.27
N VAL A 385 -9.08 17.03 1.19
CA VAL A 385 -9.28 16.18 0.03
C VAL A 385 -10.37 16.69 -0.92
N ALA A 386 -11.27 17.57 -0.43
CA ALA A 386 -12.23 18.30 -1.25
C ALA A 386 -11.57 19.33 -2.20
N GLN A 387 -10.50 20.02 -1.78
CA GLN A 387 -9.74 20.94 -2.65
C GLN A 387 -8.94 20.21 -3.74
N SER A 388 -8.42 19.00 -3.44
CA SER A 388 -7.66 18.17 -4.40
C SER A 388 -8.52 17.55 -5.52
N ALA A 389 -9.84 17.61 -5.37
CA ALA A 389 -10.81 17.10 -6.31
C ALA A 389 -11.78 18.20 -6.82
N ALA A 390 -11.55 19.46 -6.41
CA ALA A 390 -12.36 20.60 -6.82
C ALA A 390 -12.37 20.74 -8.37
N PRO A 391 -13.54 20.97 -8.98
CA PRO A 391 -13.66 21.15 -10.42
C PRO A 391 -12.75 22.29 -10.90
N GLY A 392 -11.88 22.01 -11.87
CA GLY A 392 -11.23 23.06 -12.69
C GLY A 392 -9.72 23.30 -12.52
N ARG A 393 -9.02 22.83 -11.45
CA ARG A 393 -7.57 23.13 -11.28
C ARG A 393 -6.65 22.01 -10.74
N SER A 394 -7.18 20.87 -10.28
CA SER A 394 -6.35 19.75 -9.81
C SER A 394 -5.97 18.76 -10.93
N PRO A 395 -4.72 18.25 -11.01
CA PRO A 395 -4.35 17.18 -11.94
C PRO A 395 -5.00 15.83 -11.60
N PHE A 396 -5.76 15.75 -10.50
CA PHE A 396 -6.52 14.57 -10.09
C PHE A 396 -8.03 14.77 -10.22
N ALA A 397 -8.48 15.95 -10.67
CA ALA A 397 -9.90 16.22 -10.84
C ALA A 397 -10.48 15.24 -11.87
N PRO A 398 -11.48 14.42 -11.51
CA PRO A 398 -12.02 13.44 -12.41
C PRO A 398 -12.91 14.12 -13.48
N HIS A 399 -12.81 13.69 -14.74
CA HIS A 399 -13.58 14.28 -15.84
C HIS A 399 -13.73 13.33 -17.04
N ASN A 400 -14.69 13.59 -17.93
CA ASN A 400 -14.96 12.79 -19.14
C ASN A 400 -14.46 13.46 -20.42
N ARG A 401 -13.22 13.96 -20.41
CA ARG A 401 -12.61 14.66 -21.57
C ARG A 401 -11.53 13.84 -22.25
N LEU A 402 -11.49 12.55 -21.94
CA LEU A 402 -10.52 11.62 -22.50
C LEU A 402 -11.25 10.66 -23.42
N GLY A 403 -10.69 10.49 -24.61
CA GLY A 403 -11.20 9.66 -25.69
C GLY A 403 -12.25 10.36 -26.56
N ASP A 404 -12.53 9.74 -27.71
CA ASP A 404 -13.35 10.34 -28.77
C ASP A 404 -14.76 9.71 -28.88
N VAL A 405 -15.05 8.70 -28.06
CA VAL A 405 -16.32 7.97 -28.06
C VAL A 405 -17.36 8.70 -27.20
N ASP A 406 -18.55 8.97 -27.73
CA ASP A 406 -19.69 9.40 -26.92
C ASP A 406 -20.20 8.22 -26.08
N GLU A 407 -19.84 8.21 -24.79
CA GLU A 407 -20.20 7.16 -23.86
C GLU A 407 -21.67 7.26 -23.41
N THR A 408 -22.37 8.37 -23.66
CA THR A 408 -23.68 8.65 -23.07
C THR A 408 -24.87 8.43 -24.00
N ALA A 409 -24.65 8.58 -25.31
CA ALA A 409 -25.66 8.37 -26.34
C ALA A 409 -25.76 6.89 -26.75
N PRO A 410 -26.98 6.32 -26.83
CA PRO A 410 -27.16 5.03 -27.48
C PRO A 410 -26.73 5.11 -28.94
N ALA A 411 -25.98 4.10 -29.40
CA ALA A 411 -25.61 3.91 -30.79
C ALA A 411 -26.24 2.61 -31.34
N PRO A 412 -26.30 2.42 -32.67
CA PRO A 412 -26.83 1.20 -33.26
C PRO A 412 -26.16 -0.05 -32.68
N ALA A 413 -26.98 -1.06 -32.40
CA ALA A 413 -26.47 -2.34 -31.96
C ALA A 413 -25.54 -2.96 -33.01
N TYR A 414 -24.55 -3.70 -32.56
CA TYR A 414 -23.64 -4.39 -33.46
C TYR A 414 -24.34 -5.59 -34.10
N PRO A 415 -24.29 -5.75 -35.44
CA PRO A 415 -24.82 -6.93 -36.11
C PRO A 415 -24.14 -8.21 -35.61
N VAL A 416 -24.88 -9.30 -35.56
CA VAL A 416 -24.36 -10.63 -35.22
C VAL A 416 -23.37 -11.07 -36.30
N ILE A 417 -22.24 -11.64 -35.89
CA ILE A 417 -21.23 -12.18 -36.82
C ILE A 417 -21.16 -13.70 -36.64
N PRO A 418 -21.14 -14.48 -37.74
CA PRO A 418 -20.86 -15.91 -37.66
C PRO A 418 -19.48 -16.18 -37.05
N ARG A 419 -19.38 -17.24 -36.26
CA ARG A 419 -18.12 -17.70 -35.68
C ARG A 419 -17.51 -18.76 -36.60
N PRO A 420 -16.39 -18.47 -37.28
CA PRO A 420 -15.73 -19.49 -38.09
C PRO A 420 -15.18 -20.62 -37.18
N PRO A 421 -15.09 -21.85 -37.69
CA PRO A 421 -14.44 -22.93 -36.94
C PRO A 421 -12.95 -22.62 -36.73
N LEU A 422 -12.41 -23.03 -35.59
CA LEU A 422 -10.98 -22.89 -35.31
C LEU A 422 -10.15 -23.84 -36.19
N PRO A 423 -8.93 -23.44 -36.59
CA PRO A 423 -7.97 -24.35 -37.20
C PRO A 423 -7.72 -25.59 -36.32
N SER A 424 -7.49 -26.74 -36.95
CA SER A 424 -7.20 -27.98 -36.23
C SER A 424 -6.00 -27.79 -35.29
N GLY A 425 -6.18 -28.12 -34.01
CA GLY A 425 -5.16 -27.99 -32.97
C GLY A 425 -5.03 -26.60 -32.34
N SER A 426 -5.72 -25.56 -32.83
CA SER A 426 -5.75 -24.24 -32.17
C SER A 426 -6.86 -24.17 -31.12
N SER A 427 -6.57 -23.49 -30.00
CA SER A 427 -7.57 -23.09 -28.99
C SER A 427 -8.04 -21.64 -29.16
N GLY A 428 -7.56 -20.93 -30.18
CA GLY A 428 -7.98 -19.58 -30.52
C GLY A 428 -7.69 -18.57 -29.41
N ARG A 429 -8.65 -17.69 -29.13
CA ARG A 429 -8.55 -16.70 -28.04
C ARG A 429 -9.15 -17.27 -26.76
N VAL A 430 -8.34 -17.35 -25.71
CA VAL A 430 -8.68 -18.04 -24.46
C VAL A 430 -8.76 -17.07 -23.29
N ILE A 431 -9.83 -17.18 -22.49
CA ILE A 431 -9.89 -16.57 -21.17
C ILE A 431 -9.58 -17.62 -20.10
N VAL A 432 -8.67 -17.30 -19.18
CA VAL A 432 -8.46 -18.06 -17.95
C VAL A 432 -9.01 -17.28 -16.74
N GLY A 433 -9.67 -17.97 -15.81
CA GLY A 433 -10.28 -17.32 -14.65
C GLY A 433 -10.45 -18.23 -13.44
N CYS A 434 -10.72 -17.62 -12.29
CA CYS A 434 -11.01 -18.32 -11.03
C CYS A 434 -12.35 -17.86 -10.47
N MET A 435 -13.21 -18.81 -10.08
CA MET A 435 -14.54 -18.51 -9.57
C MET A 435 -14.79 -19.15 -8.20
N LYS A 436 -15.62 -18.48 -7.40
CA LYS A 436 -16.19 -18.98 -6.15
C LYS A 436 -17.54 -18.32 -5.93
N ASN A 437 -18.60 -19.10 -5.95
CA ASN A 437 -19.99 -18.66 -5.76
C ASN A 437 -20.41 -17.50 -6.71
N GLU A 438 -20.38 -17.77 -8.01
CA GLU A 438 -20.67 -16.81 -9.09
C GLU A 438 -21.78 -17.29 -10.05
N ALA A 439 -22.53 -18.34 -9.70
CA ALA A 439 -23.48 -19.03 -10.58
C ALA A 439 -24.41 -18.10 -11.40
N PRO A 440 -25.02 -17.04 -10.83
CA PRO A 440 -25.94 -16.17 -11.57
C PRO A 440 -25.31 -15.39 -12.74
N TYR A 441 -23.98 -15.33 -12.81
CA TYR A 441 -23.26 -14.44 -13.71
C TYR A 441 -22.47 -15.18 -14.80
N ILE A 442 -22.30 -16.50 -14.68
CA ILE A 442 -21.42 -17.30 -15.55
C ILE A 442 -21.94 -17.32 -16.99
N LEU A 443 -23.23 -17.60 -17.18
CA LEU A 443 -23.81 -17.75 -18.51
C LEU A 443 -23.76 -16.43 -19.31
N GLU A 444 -24.09 -15.30 -18.67
CA GLU A 444 -23.95 -13.99 -19.31
C GLU A 444 -22.49 -13.73 -19.68
N TRP A 445 -21.57 -13.98 -18.76
CA TRP A 445 -20.16 -13.69 -18.95
C TRP A 445 -19.57 -14.52 -20.10
N ILE A 446 -19.89 -15.82 -20.18
CA ILE A 446 -19.47 -16.67 -21.31
C ILE A 446 -20.16 -16.23 -22.60
N ALA A 447 -21.48 -16.05 -22.60
CA ALA A 447 -22.23 -15.64 -23.80
C ALA A 447 -21.71 -14.32 -24.37
N TYR A 448 -21.42 -13.33 -23.52
CA TYR A 448 -20.89 -12.04 -23.93
C TYR A 448 -19.49 -12.17 -24.56
N HIS A 449 -18.55 -12.82 -23.86
CA HIS A 449 -17.18 -12.92 -24.35
C HIS A 449 -17.11 -13.76 -25.62
N ARG A 450 -18.00 -14.76 -25.75
CA ARG A 450 -18.22 -15.46 -27.01
C ARG A 450 -18.72 -14.49 -28.10
N ALA A 451 -19.79 -13.75 -27.85
CA ALA A 451 -20.35 -12.83 -28.84
C ALA A 451 -19.34 -11.82 -29.43
N ILE A 452 -18.28 -11.46 -28.70
CA ILE A 452 -17.24 -10.52 -29.17
C ILE A 452 -15.98 -11.20 -29.73
N GLY A 453 -15.88 -12.53 -29.67
CA GLY A 453 -14.84 -13.29 -30.38
C GLY A 453 -13.89 -14.16 -29.53
N PHE A 454 -14.13 -14.36 -28.22
CA PHE A 454 -13.36 -15.35 -27.44
C PHE A 454 -13.84 -16.77 -27.71
N ASP A 455 -12.92 -17.70 -27.95
CA ASP A 455 -13.26 -19.03 -28.44
C ASP A 455 -13.41 -20.05 -27.31
N ASN A 456 -12.48 -20.04 -26.36
CA ASN A 456 -12.42 -21.00 -25.26
C ASN A 456 -12.22 -20.33 -23.90
N PHE A 457 -12.57 -21.06 -22.84
CA PHE A 457 -12.53 -20.60 -21.46
C PHE A 457 -11.93 -21.68 -20.58
N LEU A 458 -10.92 -21.37 -19.78
CA LEU A 458 -10.37 -22.26 -18.77
C LEU A 458 -10.70 -21.70 -17.38
N ILE A 459 -11.64 -22.33 -16.68
CA ILE A 459 -12.15 -21.79 -15.41
C ILE A 459 -11.85 -22.75 -14.27
N TYR A 460 -11.16 -22.23 -13.25
CA TYR A 460 -10.91 -22.92 -11.99
C TYR A 460 -11.95 -22.54 -10.94
N THR A 461 -12.45 -23.51 -10.16
CA THR A 461 -13.40 -23.26 -9.06
C THR A 461 -12.79 -23.54 -7.69
N ASN A 462 -13.16 -22.74 -6.68
CA ASN A 462 -12.67 -22.88 -5.31
C ASN A 462 -13.83 -23.02 -4.30
N GLY A 463 -14.26 -24.26 -4.01
CA GLY A 463 -15.25 -24.60 -2.99
C GLY A 463 -16.55 -23.82 -3.14
N CYS A 464 -17.35 -24.19 -4.15
CA CYS A 464 -18.59 -23.48 -4.48
C CYS A 464 -19.83 -24.19 -3.91
N ASP A 465 -20.78 -23.40 -3.42
CA ASP A 465 -22.01 -23.86 -2.75
C ASP A 465 -23.29 -23.48 -3.53
N ASP A 466 -23.17 -22.64 -4.57
CA ASP A 466 -24.32 -21.99 -5.23
C ASP A 466 -24.72 -22.62 -6.58
N GLY A 467 -24.02 -23.67 -7.03
CA GLY A 467 -24.20 -24.25 -8.36
C GLY A 467 -23.14 -23.85 -9.39
N THR A 468 -22.15 -23.02 -9.03
CA THR A 468 -21.06 -22.57 -9.93
C THR A 468 -20.34 -23.75 -10.58
N THR A 469 -19.98 -24.76 -9.79
CA THR A 469 -19.28 -25.96 -10.27
C THR A 469 -20.12 -26.71 -11.30
N GLN A 470 -21.41 -26.88 -11.04
CA GLN A 470 -22.33 -27.63 -11.89
C GLN A 470 -22.57 -26.94 -13.24
N ILE A 471 -22.69 -25.60 -13.25
CA ILE A 471 -22.76 -24.82 -14.49
C ILE A 471 -21.48 -25.03 -15.32
N LEU A 472 -20.31 -24.88 -14.70
CA LEU A 472 -19.02 -25.00 -15.40
C LEU A 472 -18.74 -26.42 -15.88
N SER A 473 -19.07 -27.44 -15.10
CA SER A 473 -18.97 -28.84 -15.52
C SER A 473 -19.91 -29.16 -16.69
N ARG A 474 -21.12 -28.58 -16.70
CA ARG A 474 -22.04 -28.76 -17.84
C ARG A 474 -21.53 -28.05 -19.09
N LEU A 475 -20.98 -26.85 -18.96
CA LEU A 475 -20.33 -26.15 -20.07
C LEU A 475 -19.13 -26.92 -20.63
N ASP A 476 -18.37 -27.60 -19.77
CA ASP A 476 -17.26 -28.48 -20.17
C ASP A 476 -17.76 -29.69 -20.99
N GLN A 477 -18.80 -30.38 -20.52
CA GLN A 477 -19.45 -31.46 -21.26
C GLN A 477 -19.99 -31.03 -22.63
N LEU A 478 -20.44 -29.78 -22.76
CA LEU A 478 -20.90 -29.20 -24.02
C LEU A 478 -19.75 -28.70 -24.91
N GLY A 479 -18.50 -28.77 -24.46
CA GLY A 479 -17.33 -28.26 -25.18
C GLY A 479 -17.28 -26.74 -25.28
N LEU A 480 -17.95 -26.02 -24.37
CA LEU A 480 -18.06 -24.56 -24.37
C LEU A 480 -17.09 -23.89 -23.40
N ALA A 481 -16.52 -24.64 -22.46
CA ALA A 481 -15.48 -24.22 -21.52
C ALA A 481 -14.65 -25.45 -21.12
N VAL A 482 -13.58 -25.24 -20.37
CA VAL A 482 -12.80 -26.27 -19.70
C VAL A 482 -12.84 -25.96 -18.21
N HIS A 483 -13.30 -26.91 -17.40
CA HIS A 483 -13.48 -26.72 -15.96
C HIS A 483 -12.44 -27.51 -15.18
N ARG A 484 -11.88 -26.88 -14.14
CA ARG A 484 -10.97 -27.53 -13.19
C ARG A 484 -11.37 -27.20 -11.75
N GLY A 485 -11.36 -28.20 -10.89
CA GLY A 485 -11.38 -27.99 -9.45
C GLY A 485 -10.03 -27.45 -8.96
N ASN A 486 -10.04 -26.55 -7.98
CA ASN A 486 -8.83 -25.97 -7.38
C ASN A 486 -8.87 -26.05 -5.85
N ASP A 487 -9.54 -27.07 -5.30
CA ASP A 487 -9.81 -27.17 -3.87
C ASP A 487 -8.60 -27.67 -3.07
N ASP A 488 -7.71 -28.43 -3.71
CA ASP A 488 -6.48 -28.98 -3.11
C ASP A 488 -5.31 -27.98 -3.11
N TRP A 489 -5.57 -26.70 -3.35
CA TRP A 489 -4.53 -25.69 -3.43
C TRP A 489 -3.82 -25.51 -2.08
N THR A 490 -2.50 -25.32 -2.13
CA THR A 490 -1.67 -25.00 -0.96
C THR A 490 -0.90 -23.69 -1.20
N GLY A 491 -0.59 -22.95 -0.13
CA GLY A 491 0.18 -21.69 -0.21
C GLY A 491 -0.63 -20.45 0.13
N LYS A 492 -0.31 -19.30 -0.49
CA LYS A 492 -0.83 -17.97 -0.10
C LYS A 492 -2.02 -17.47 -0.94
N SER A 493 -2.26 -18.03 -2.13
CA SER A 493 -3.30 -17.54 -3.05
C SER A 493 -3.82 -18.68 -3.94
N PRO A 494 -5.11 -19.07 -3.83
CA PRO A 494 -5.71 -20.06 -4.71
C PRO A 494 -5.66 -19.63 -6.18
N GLN A 495 -5.81 -18.33 -6.44
CA GLN A 495 -5.79 -17.79 -7.80
C GLN A 495 -4.43 -17.92 -8.46
N GLN A 496 -3.33 -17.66 -7.73
CA GLN A 496 -2.00 -17.82 -8.31
C GLN A 496 -1.67 -19.29 -8.53
N HIS A 497 -2.14 -20.19 -7.67
CA HIS A 497 -2.01 -21.63 -7.87
C HIS A 497 -2.69 -22.09 -9.18
N ALA A 498 -3.94 -21.69 -9.39
CA ALA A 498 -4.68 -21.98 -10.62
C ALA A 498 -4.00 -21.39 -11.87
N LEU A 499 -3.50 -20.15 -11.80
CA LEU A 499 -2.79 -19.52 -12.91
C LEU A 499 -1.48 -20.23 -13.25
N ASP A 500 -0.72 -20.66 -12.24
CA ASP A 500 0.51 -21.42 -12.44
C ASP A 500 0.20 -22.81 -13.05
N ALA A 501 -0.86 -23.48 -12.59
CA ALA A 501 -1.32 -24.76 -13.15
C ALA A 501 -1.81 -24.62 -14.61
N SER A 502 -2.49 -23.52 -14.93
CA SER A 502 -3.07 -23.29 -16.26
C SER A 502 -2.04 -23.31 -17.39
N LEU A 503 -0.77 -22.98 -17.11
CA LEU A 503 0.30 -22.97 -18.12
C LEU A 503 0.59 -24.36 -18.72
N CYS A 504 0.19 -25.42 -18.02
CA CYS A 504 0.35 -26.81 -18.47
C CYS A 504 -0.89 -27.36 -19.18
N GLU A 505 -2.00 -26.62 -19.22
CA GLU A 505 -3.25 -27.07 -19.85
C GLU A 505 -3.16 -26.97 -21.38
N PRO A 506 -3.56 -28.01 -22.14
CA PRO A 506 -3.53 -27.98 -23.60
C PRO A 506 -4.27 -26.79 -24.21
N VAL A 507 -5.41 -26.39 -23.62
CA VAL A 507 -6.18 -25.23 -24.09
C VAL A 507 -5.39 -23.91 -23.99
N MET A 508 -4.48 -23.81 -23.02
CA MET A 508 -3.62 -22.63 -22.86
C MET A 508 -2.38 -22.71 -23.76
N GLN A 509 -1.78 -23.89 -23.90
CA GLN A 509 -0.60 -24.10 -24.75
C GLN A 509 -0.91 -23.86 -26.23
N ASN A 510 -2.12 -24.22 -26.66
CA ASN A 510 -2.59 -24.08 -28.03
C ASN A 510 -3.36 -22.77 -28.30
N ALA A 511 -3.40 -21.85 -27.33
CA ALA A 511 -4.05 -20.55 -27.48
C ALA A 511 -3.21 -19.62 -28.38
N ASP A 512 -3.87 -18.85 -29.24
CA ASP A 512 -3.26 -17.77 -30.01
C ASP A 512 -3.12 -16.50 -29.16
N TRP A 513 -4.18 -16.21 -28.39
CA TRP A 513 -4.27 -15.08 -27.46
C TRP A 513 -4.83 -15.53 -26.12
N ILE A 514 -4.30 -14.96 -25.05
CA ILE A 514 -4.66 -15.31 -23.68
C ILE A 514 -5.02 -14.04 -22.91
N ALA A 515 -6.07 -14.11 -22.09
CA ALA A 515 -6.36 -13.10 -21.08
C ALA A 515 -6.76 -13.77 -19.77
N HIS A 516 -6.31 -13.20 -18.64
CA HIS A 516 -6.88 -13.52 -17.34
C HIS A 516 -7.92 -12.47 -16.97
N ILE A 517 -9.19 -12.86 -16.88
CA ILE A 517 -10.34 -11.96 -16.66
C ILE A 517 -11.22 -12.54 -15.56
N ASP A 518 -11.62 -11.68 -14.61
CA ASP A 518 -12.54 -12.04 -13.53
C ASP A 518 -14.01 -11.99 -14.02
N VAL A 519 -14.92 -12.77 -13.42
CA VAL A 519 -16.33 -12.86 -13.86
C VAL A 519 -17.15 -11.57 -13.68
N ASP A 520 -16.58 -10.58 -12.99
CA ASP A 520 -17.14 -9.23 -12.87
C ASP A 520 -16.46 -8.23 -13.83
N GLU A 521 -15.74 -8.72 -14.84
CA GLU A 521 -15.04 -7.92 -15.84
C GLU A 521 -15.50 -8.28 -17.27
N PHE A 522 -15.79 -7.28 -18.09
CA PHE A 522 -16.30 -7.43 -19.45
C PHE A 522 -15.48 -6.60 -20.44
N VAL A 523 -14.90 -7.26 -21.45
CA VAL A 523 -14.10 -6.59 -22.49
C VAL A 523 -15.03 -5.81 -23.42
N ASN A 524 -14.96 -4.49 -23.37
CA ASN A 524 -15.79 -3.61 -24.19
C ASN A 524 -14.96 -3.04 -25.34
N ILE A 525 -15.12 -3.65 -26.51
CA ILE A 525 -14.45 -3.26 -27.75
C ILE A 525 -15.31 -2.19 -28.43
N ARG A 526 -14.68 -1.05 -28.75
CA ARG A 526 -15.36 0.18 -29.16
C ARG A 526 -15.06 0.58 -30.61
N CYS A 527 -14.15 -0.12 -31.27
CA CYS A 527 -13.83 0.04 -32.68
C CYS A 527 -14.58 -0.98 -33.57
N GLY A 528 -14.69 -0.67 -34.86
CA GLY A 528 -15.29 -1.54 -35.87
C GLY A 528 -16.67 -2.05 -35.47
N ASN A 529 -16.87 -3.36 -35.58
CA ASN A 529 -18.08 -4.06 -35.18
C ASN A 529 -18.05 -4.58 -33.73
N GLY A 530 -17.16 -4.05 -32.89
CA GLY A 530 -17.04 -4.42 -31.48
C GLY A 530 -16.56 -5.85 -31.26
N THR A 531 -15.66 -6.35 -32.12
CA THR A 531 -15.10 -7.71 -32.05
C THR A 531 -13.59 -7.73 -31.88
N LEU A 532 -13.05 -8.85 -31.40
CA LEU A 532 -11.60 -9.02 -31.24
C LEU A 532 -10.86 -8.91 -32.58
N ASP A 533 -11.46 -9.36 -33.67
CA ASP A 533 -10.89 -9.23 -35.01
C ASP A 533 -10.69 -7.76 -35.38
N ASP A 534 -11.73 -6.93 -35.21
CA ASP A 534 -11.64 -5.48 -35.43
C ASP A 534 -10.58 -4.82 -34.53
N LEU A 535 -10.44 -5.28 -33.28
CA LEU A 535 -9.43 -4.76 -32.36
C LEU A 535 -8.01 -5.12 -32.82
N PHE A 536 -7.79 -6.36 -33.26
CA PHE A 536 -6.49 -6.80 -33.75
C PHE A 536 -6.09 -6.11 -35.06
N ASP A 537 -7.05 -5.85 -35.94
CA ASP A 537 -6.82 -5.09 -37.18
C ASP A 537 -6.38 -3.64 -36.90
N GLN A 538 -6.82 -3.05 -35.79
CA GLN A 538 -6.37 -1.72 -35.34
C GLN A 538 -5.04 -1.78 -34.56
N CYS A 539 -4.59 -2.97 -34.13
CA CYS A 539 -3.43 -3.18 -33.27
C CYS A 539 -2.44 -4.22 -33.85
N GLN A 540 -2.21 -4.23 -35.17
CA GLN A 540 -1.59 -5.35 -35.90
C GLN A 540 -0.22 -5.81 -35.35
N ASP A 541 0.59 -4.89 -34.84
CA ASP A 541 1.92 -5.22 -34.29
C ASP A 541 1.89 -5.53 -32.78
N ALA A 542 0.77 -5.30 -32.10
CA ALA A 542 0.70 -5.46 -30.66
C ALA A 542 0.79 -6.94 -30.29
N THR A 543 1.61 -7.25 -29.28
CA THR A 543 1.63 -8.57 -28.66
C THR A 543 0.97 -8.57 -27.29
N ASN A 544 0.73 -7.38 -26.73
CA ASN A 544 0.07 -7.17 -25.45
C ASN A 544 -0.84 -5.94 -25.55
N ILE A 545 -2.12 -6.10 -25.24
CA ILE A 545 -3.10 -5.02 -25.17
C ILE A 545 -3.49 -4.84 -23.69
N ALA A 546 -3.08 -3.72 -23.10
CA ALA A 546 -3.44 -3.36 -21.73
C ALA A 546 -4.87 -2.79 -21.71
N MET A 547 -5.84 -3.64 -21.40
CA MET A 547 -7.25 -3.28 -21.30
C MET A 547 -7.49 -2.58 -19.96
N THR A 548 -7.47 -1.25 -19.99
CA THR A 548 -7.64 -0.44 -18.77
C THR A 548 -9.03 -0.64 -18.17
N TRP A 549 -9.10 -0.81 -16.85
CA TRP A 549 -10.36 -0.82 -16.15
C TRP A 549 -11.12 0.49 -16.30
N ARG A 550 -12.44 0.36 -16.40
CA ARG A 550 -13.42 1.40 -16.09
C ARG A 550 -14.31 0.85 -14.97
N LEU A 551 -14.28 1.48 -13.80
CA LEU A 551 -15.02 0.99 -12.64
C LEU A 551 -16.50 1.35 -12.75
N PHE A 552 -17.39 0.36 -12.66
CA PHE A 552 -18.83 0.56 -12.64
C PHE A 552 -19.38 0.37 -11.22
N GLY A 553 -20.15 1.35 -10.77
CA GLY A 553 -20.80 1.35 -9.46
C GLY A 553 -22.13 0.62 -9.50
N HIS A 554 -22.75 0.50 -8.32
CA HIS A 554 -24.03 -0.21 -8.20
C HIS A 554 -25.20 0.53 -8.86
N GLY A 555 -25.04 1.83 -9.15
CA GLY A 555 -26.02 2.62 -9.90
C GLY A 555 -27.41 2.69 -9.25
N GLY A 556 -27.52 2.52 -7.93
CA GLY A 556 -28.80 2.44 -7.20
C GLY A 556 -29.47 1.06 -7.24
N VAL A 557 -28.89 0.07 -7.91
CA VAL A 557 -29.40 -1.31 -7.90
C VAL A 557 -29.05 -1.97 -6.58
N THR A 558 -30.06 -2.23 -5.76
CA THR A 558 -29.86 -2.81 -4.43
C THR A 558 -30.03 -4.32 -4.42
N ARG A 559 -30.90 -4.87 -5.26
CA ARG A 559 -31.27 -6.31 -5.26
C ARG A 559 -30.51 -7.13 -6.31
N VAL A 560 -30.39 -8.43 -6.09
CA VAL A 560 -29.98 -9.39 -7.13
C VAL A 560 -31.15 -9.63 -8.09
N LEU A 561 -31.00 -9.19 -9.34
CA LEU A 561 -32.02 -9.28 -10.38
C LEU A 561 -31.58 -10.26 -11.49
N ASN A 562 -32.55 -10.94 -12.11
CA ASN A 562 -32.30 -11.78 -13.29
C ASN A 562 -32.29 -10.91 -14.54
N ARG A 563 -31.25 -10.08 -14.68
CA ARG A 563 -31.06 -9.20 -15.83
C ARG A 563 -29.57 -9.20 -16.18
N PRO A 564 -29.19 -8.92 -17.44
CA PRO A 564 -27.79 -8.78 -17.79
C PRO A 564 -27.09 -7.67 -17.00
N VAL A 565 -25.92 -7.95 -16.44
CA VAL A 565 -25.01 -6.99 -15.81
C VAL A 565 -24.74 -5.82 -16.76
N ILE A 566 -24.42 -6.09 -18.04
CA ILE A 566 -24.09 -5.04 -19.01
C ILE A 566 -25.29 -4.14 -19.36
N ASP A 567 -26.52 -4.61 -19.13
CA ASP A 567 -27.73 -3.80 -19.26
C ASP A 567 -28.00 -3.00 -17.99
N GLN A 568 -27.79 -3.60 -16.81
CA GLN A 568 -28.17 -2.98 -15.53
C GLN A 568 -27.24 -1.83 -15.12
N PHE A 569 -25.93 -2.04 -15.20
CA PHE A 569 -24.95 -1.15 -14.58
C PHE A 569 -24.32 -0.24 -15.63
N VAL A 570 -24.87 0.96 -15.80
CA VAL A 570 -24.36 1.96 -16.77
C VAL A 570 -23.69 3.16 -16.12
N ARG A 571 -23.66 3.21 -14.78
CA ARG A 571 -23.05 4.31 -14.04
C ARG A 571 -21.63 3.89 -13.64
N CYS A 572 -20.67 4.76 -13.92
CA CYS A 572 -19.25 4.42 -13.84
C CYS A 572 -18.39 5.57 -13.35
N ALA A 573 -17.09 5.29 -13.20
CA ALA A 573 -16.06 6.30 -12.97
C ALA A 573 -15.94 7.22 -14.19
N PRO A 574 -15.44 8.45 -14.05
CA PRO A 574 -15.08 9.28 -15.19
C PRO A 574 -13.91 8.71 -16.01
N SER A 575 -13.81 9.06 -17.30
CA SER A 575 -12.78 8.52 -18.20
C SER A 575 -11.38 8.96 -17.80
N TYR A 576 -11.26 10.12 -17.18
CA TYR A 576 -10.09 10.53 -16.43
C TYR A 576 -10.35 10.38 -14.93
N CYS A 577 -9.79 9.34 -14.30
CA CYS A 577 -9.95 9.08 -12.86
C CYS A 577 -8.64 8.55 -12.24
N PRO A 578 -7.64 9.42 -11.99
CA PRO A 578 -6.29 8.97 -11.57
C PRO A 578 -6.25 8.34 -10.16
N LYS A 579 -7.32 8.50 -9.39
CA LYS A 579 -7.44 8.12 -7.98
C LYS A 579 -8.82 7.50 -7.71
N PRO A 580 -8.93 6.41 -6.93
CA PRO A 580 -7.83 5.59 -6.41
C PRO A 580 -6.98 5.03 -7.55
N HIS A 581 -5.71 4.71 -7.28
CA HIS A 581 -4.85 4.16 -8.33
C HIS A 581 -5.38 2.86 -8.96
N THR A 582 -6.24 2.14 -8.23
CA THR A 582 -6.93 0.96 -8.73
C THR A 582 -7.89 1.28 -9.88
N ALA A 583 -8.39 2.50 -10.02
CA ALA A 583 -9.27 2.87 -11.13
C ALA A 583 -8.60 2.75 -12.52
N TRP A 584 -7.26 2.78 -12.55
CA TRP A 584 -6.46 2.60 -13.77
C TRP A 584 -5.69 1.29 -13.79
N GLY A 585 -6.01 0.33 -12.92
CA GLY A 585 -5.55 -1.04 -13.11
C GLY A 585 -5.94 -1.57 -14.50
N PHE A 586 -5.19 -2.51 -15.04
CA PHE A 586 -5.55 -3.18 -16.30
C PHE A 586 -5.44 -4.69 -16.17
N LYS A 587 -6.15 -5.40 -17.06
CA LYS A 587 -5.81 -6.76 -17.45
C LYS A 587 -5.15 -6.73 -18.82
N THR A 588 -4.36 -7.74 -19.13
CA THR A 588 -3.68 -7.83 -20.43
C THR A 588 -4.27 -8.95 -21.26
N LEU A 589 -4.67 -8.64 -22.49
CA LEU A 589 -4.86 -9.60 -23.57
C LEU A 589 -3.53 -9.71 -24.31
N PHE A 590 -2.89 -10.89 -24.29
CA PHE A 590 -1.54 -11.06 -24.83
C PHE A 590 -1.44 -12.26 -25.77
N ARG A 591 -0.58 -12.15 -26.76
CA ARG A 591 -0.30 -13.19 -27.75
C ARG A 591 0.59 -14.26 -27.13
N ASN A 592 0.28 -15.53 -27.37
CA ASN A 592 1.02 -16.65 -26.78
C ASN A 592 2.32 -16.95 -27.54
N LEU A 593 3.29 -16.05 -27.42
CA LEU A 593 4.58 -16.16 -28.13
C LEU A 593 5.62 -17.03 -27.40
N GLY A 594 5.25 -17.63 -26.26
CA GLY A 594 6.21 -18.25 -25.34
C GLY A 594 7.19 -17.25 -24.67
N ALA A 595 6.88 -15.95 -24.73
CA ALA A 595 7.73 -14.87 -24.24
C ALA A 595 7.77 -14.76 -22.71
N TYR A 596 6.78 -15.30 -22.00
CA TYR A 596 6.61 -15.11 -20.56
C TYR A 596 6.62 -16.44 -19.82
N GLU A 597 7.27 -16.47 -18.66
CA GLU A 597 7.33 -17.69 -17.83
C GLU A 597 6.14 -17.82 -16.87
N LYS A 598 5.42 -16.73 -16.61
CA LYS A 598 4.31 -16.71 -15.64
C LYS A 598 3.14 -15.88 -16.12
N ILE A 599 1.95 -16.26 -15.68
CA ILE A 599 0.74 -15.43 -15.75
C ILE A 599 0.39 -14.97 -14.33
N SER A 600 -0.03 -13.72 -14.21
CA SER A 600 -0.55 -13.16 -12.95
C SER A 600 -1.91 -12.52 -13.20
N CYS A 601 -2.60 -12.18 -12.11
CA CYS A 601 -3.94 -11.61 -12.16
C CYS A 601 -4.08 -10.36 -13.04
N HIS A 602 -3.02 -9.61 -13.35
CA HIS A 602 -3.07 -8.38 -14.17
C HIS A 602 -2.42 -8.53 -15.55
N ARG A 603 -1.39 -9.37 -15.67
CA ARG A 603 -0.53 -9.42 -16.85
C ARG A 603 0.31 -10.70 -16.90
N PRO A 604 0.85 -11.05 -18.08
CA PRO A 604 1.98 -11.96 -18.14
C PRO A 604 3.23 -11.31 -17.51
N ASN A 605 4.02 -12.13 -16.81
CA ASN A 605 5.19 -11.73 -16.03
C ASN A 605 6.41 -12.57 -16.39
N LYS A 606 7.58 -12.14 -15.91
CA LYS A 606 8.87 -12.79 -16.17
C LYS A 606 9.11 -12.97 -17.68
N LEU A 607 9.31 -11.84 -18.36
CA LEU A 607 9.73 -11.83 -19.76
C LEU A 607 11.06 -12.58 -19.89
N ARG A 608 11.10 -13.57 -20.78
CA ARG A 608 12.31 -14.33 -21.09
C ARG A 608 13.33 -13.44 -21.80
N GLN A 609 14.60 -13.64 -21.49
CA GLN A 609 15.70 -12.93 -22.13
C GLN A 609 15.72 -13.20 -23.65
N GLY A 610 15.90 -12.15 -24.46
CA GLY A 610 15.92 -12.23 -25.92
C GLY A 610 14.55 -12.05 -26.59
N PHE A 611 13.49 -11.83 -25.81
CA PHE A 611 12.16 -11.49 -26.34
C PHE A 611 11.84 -9.99 -26.26
N GLU A 612 12.75 -9.16 -25.73
CA GLU A 612 12.55 -7.72 -25.57
C GLU A 612 12.12 -7.02 -26.87
N ASP A 613 12.79 -7.33 -27.99
CA ASP A 613 12.51 -6.71 -29.30
C ASP A 613 11.34 -7.39 -30.05
N ARG A 614 10.77 -8.46 -29.47
CA ARG A 614 9.65 -9.24 -30.04
C ARG A 614 8.32 -8.94 -29.38
N VAL A 615 8.31 -8.03 -28.40
CA VAL A 615 7.15 -7.72 -27.58
C VAL A 615 6.78 -6.25 -27.72
N LYS A 616 5.52 -5.98 -28.08
CA LYS A 616 4.97 -4.63 -28.20
C LYS A 616 3.71 -4.50 -27.35
N TRP A 617 3.70 -3.51 -26.47
CA TRP A 617 2.57 -3.20 -25.61
C TRP A 617 1.83 -1.97 -26.13
N VAL A 618 0.51 -2.06 -26.21
CA VAL A 618 -0.36 -0.92 -26.48
C VAL A 618 -1.39 -0.75 -25.36
N ASN A 619 -1.81 0.49 -25.13
CA ASN A 619 -2.90 0.79 -24.20
C ASN A 619 -4.28 0.57 -24.87
N GLY A 620 -5.36 0.82 -24.14
CA GLY A 620 -6.73 0.70 -24.64
C GLY A 620 -7.09 1.63 -25.82
N SER A 621 -6.24 2.60 -26.16
CA SER A 621 -6.38 3.44 -27.36
C SER A 621 -5.45 3.02 -28.51
N GLY A 622 -4.77 1.86 -28.41
CA GLY A 622 -3.80 1.40 -29.42
C GLY A 622 -2.45 2.13 -29.41
N ARG A 623 -2.22 3.03 -28.44
CA ARG A 623 -0.94 3.77 -28.34
C ARG A 623 0.14 2.93 -27.68
N ASP A 624 1.35 3.00 -28.21
CA ASP A 624 2.52 2.31 -27.67
C ASP A 624 2.79 2.70 -26.21
N MET A 625 2.94 1.70 -25.35
CA MET A 625 3.33 1.82 -23.95
C MET A 625 4.41 0.79 -23.55
N THR A 626 5.15 0.25 -24.53
CA THR A 626 6.16 -0.79 -24.36
C THR A 626 7.19 -0.38 -23.32
N ALA A 627 7.76 0.81 -23.43
CA ALA A 627 8.75 1.31 -22.46
C ALA A 627 8.21 1.37 -21.02
N ASP A 628 6.92 1.61 -20.85
CA ASP A 628 6.27 1.74 -19.54
C ASP A 628 5.84 0.38 -18.94
N ALA A 629 5.68 -0.67 -19.77
CA ALA A 629 5.09 -1.94 -19.36
C ALA A 629 5.95 -3.19 -19.61
N LEU A 630 7.06 -3.08 -20.35
CA LEU A 630 7.86 -4.23 -20.80
C LEU A 630 8.23 -5.19 -19.66
N ARG A 631 8.73 -4.64 -18.53
CA ARG A 631 9.21 -5.44 -17.39
C ARG A 631 8.30 -5.42 -16.16
N ASN A 632 7.58 -4.33 -15.91
CA ASN A 632 6.74 -4.18 -14.73
C ASN A 632 5.54 -3.25 -14.99
N GLY A 633 4.64 -3.14 -14.02
CA GLY A 633 3.44 -2.30 -14.10
C GLY A 633 2.15 -3.12 -14.12
N TRP A 634 1.16 -2.69 -13.33
CA TRP A 634 -0.18 -3.31 -13.22
C TRP A 634 -1.31 -2.31 -13.49
N ARG A 635 -0.95 -1.06 -13.79
CA ARG A 635 -1.87 0.05 -13.99
C ARG A 635 -1.32 1.05 -15.00
N ASN A 636 -2.22 1.78 -15.63
CA ASN A 636 -1.87 2.91 -16.46
C ASN A 636 -1.52 4.16 -15.64
N SER A 637 -0.78 5.04 -16.29
CA SER A 637 -0.39 6.35 -15.78
C SER A 637 -1.08 7.44 -16.59
N ARG A 638 -0.86 8.71 -16.21
CA ARG A 638 -1.33 9.85 -17.02
C ARG A 638 -0.75 9.87 -18.45
N LYS A 639 0.39 9.22 -18.67
CA LYS A 639 1.04 9.11 -19.99
C LYS A 639 0.42 7.98 -20.82
N THR A 640 0.02 6.89 -20.18
CA THR A 640 -0.36 5.64 -20.86
C THR A 640 -1.86 5.34 -20.81
N ILE A 641 -2.66 6.13 -20.09
CA ILE A 641 -4.12 5.95 -20.03
C ILE A 641 -4.76 6.11 -21.42
N GLY A 642 -5.73 5.25 -21.74
CA GLY A 642 -6.43 5.21 -23.01
C GLY A 642 -7.53 4.15 -23.01
N TYR A 643 -8.60 4.40 -23.78
CA TYR A 643 -9.79 3.55 -23.87
C TYR A 643 -10.35 3.42 -25.30
N ASP A 644 -9.87 4.20 -26.28
CA ASP A 644 -10.56 4.47 -27.57
C ASP A 644 -10.95 3.21 -28.35
N LEU A 645 -10.08 2.19 -28.37
CA LEU A 645 -10.32 0.92 -29.05
C LEU A 645 -10.96 -0.12 -28.12
N VAL A 646 -10.47 -0.21 -26.88
CA VAL A 646 -10.94 -1.18 -25.89
C VAL A 646 -10.84 -0.65 -24.47
N GLN A 647 -11.84 -0.98 -23.67
CA GLN A 647 -11.84 -0.81 -22.22
C GLN A 647 -12.29 -2.09 -21.53
N LEU A 648 -11.90 -2.27 -20.27
CA LEU A 648 -12.39 -3.38 -19.44
C LEU A 648 -13.39 -2.86 -18.43
N ASN A 649 -14.68 -3.09 -18.67
CA ASN A 649 -15.74 -2.68 -17.74
C ASN A 649 -15.67 -3.58 -16.50
N HIS A 650 -15.41 -3.01 -15.33
CA HIS A 650 -15.28 -3.76 -14.08
C HIS A 650 -16.46 -3.47 -13.14
N TYR A 651 -17.36 -4.44 -13.02
CA TYR A 651 -18.58 -4.40 -12.20
C TYR A 651 -18.34 -5.00 -10.81
N ALA A 652 -17.29 -4.54 -10.13
CA ALA A 652 -16.76 -5.16 -8.91
C ALA A 652 -17.80 -5.33 -7.77
N LEU A 653 -18.83 -4.49 -7.74
CA LEU A 653 -19.88 -4.53 -6.73
C LEU A 653 -21.17 -5.17 -7.23
N ARG A 654 -21.51 -4.98 -8.51
CA ARG A 654 -22.84 -5.22 -9.06
C ARG A 654 -23.89 -4.56 -8.14
N SER A 655 -24.89 -5.28 -7.66
CA SER A 655 -25.88 -4.75 -6.71
C SER A 655 -25.37 -4.72 -5.26
N ALA A 656 -26.03 -3.93 -4.40
CA ALA A 656 -25.70 -3.90 -2.97
C ALA A 656 -25.81 -5.30 -2.31
N ASP A 657 -26.80 -6.09 -2.71
CA ASP A 657 -26.96 -7.48 -2.28
C ASP A 657 -25.80 -8.37 -2.74
N SER A 658 -25.41 -8.28 -4.01
CA SER A 658 -24.26 -9.02 -4.56
C SER A 658 -22.97 -8.67 -3.82
N PHE A 659 -22.81 -7.42 -3.39
CA PHE A 659 -21.67 -7.00 -2.58
C PHE A 659 -21.63 -7.67 -1.20
N LEU A 660 -22.78 -7.91 -0.54
CA LEU A 660 -22.80 -8.64 0.73
C LEU A 660 -22.34 -10.09 0.54
N VAL A 661 -22.83 -10.77 -0.50
CA VAL A 661 -22.40 -12.14 -0.84
C VAL A 661 -20.90 -12.16 -1.17
N LYS A 662 -20.41 -11.17 -1.93
CA LYS A 662 -18.98 -11.00 -2.22
C LYS A 662 -18.14 -10.79 -0.95
N ARG A 663 -18.65 -10.01 0.02
CA ARG A 663 -17.99 -9.78 1.30
C ARG A 663 -17.89 -11.07 2.12
N GLN A 664 -18.95 -11.88 2.17
CA GLN A 664 -18.97 -13.14 2.90
C GLN A 664 -17.97 -14.16 2.32
N ARG A 665 -17.88 -14.29 0.99
CA ARG A 665 -16.98 -15.26 0.35
C ARG A 665 -15.48 -14.89 0.39
N GLY A 666 -15.15 -13.60 0.53
CA GLY A 666 -13.76 -13.09 0.55
C GLY A 666 -13.14 -12.86 -0.85
N ARG A 667 -11.81 -12.66 -0.90
CA ARG A 667 -11.05 -12.46 -2.16
C ARG A 667 -10.19 -13.67 -2.49
N ALA A 668 -10.03 -13.98 -3.78
CA ALA A 668 -9.18 -15.07 -4.24
C ALA A 668 -7.66 -14.76 -4.19
N LEU A 669 -7.24 -13.50 -4.40
CA LEU A 669 -5.81 -13.11 -4.40
C LEU A 669 -5.27 -12.69 -3.03
N HIS A 670 -6.11 -12.08 -2.19
CA HIS A 670 -5.75 -11.53 -0.88
C HIS A 670 -6.74 -12.04 0.16
N VAL A 671 -6.65 -13.33 0.47
CA VAL A 671 -7.55 -14.04 1.39
C VAL A 671 -7.58 -13.41 2.80
N ASP A 672 -6.49 -12.76 3.21
CA ASP A 672 -6.34 -12.14 4.54
C ASP A 672 -6.94 -10.73 4.69
N ARG A 673 -7.53 -10.17 3.62
CA ARG A 673 -8.10 -8.81 3.64
C ARG A 673 -9.63 -8.85 3.62
N SER A 674 -10.26 -8.40 4.71
CA SER A 674 -11.71 -8.26 4.77
C SER A 674 -12.20 -7.22 3.76
N ILE A 675 -13.20 -7.61 2.95
CA ILE A 675 -13.95 -6.67 2.11
C ILE A 675 -14.94 -5.94 3.03
N GLY A 676 -14.96 -4.61 2.97
CA GLY A 676 -15.81 -3.81 3.84
C GLY A 676 -16.07 -2.44 3.27
N TYR A 677 -16.48 -1.50 4.13
CA TYR A 677 -16.89 -0.15 3.74
C TYR A 677 -15.88 0.59 2.85
N ASN A 678 -14.57 0.49 3.15
CA ASN A 678 -13.53 1.15 2.35
C ASN A 678 -13.36 0.53 0.95
N TYR A 679 -13.72 -0.74 0.76
CA TYR A 679 -13.77 -1.34 -0.57
C TYR A 679 -14.93 -0.77 -1.38
N TRP A 680 -16.12 -0.66 -0.76
CA TRP A 680 -17.28 -0.01 -1.38
C TRP A 680 -16.95 1.41 -1.84
N VAL A 681 -16.31 2.22 -0.98
CA VAL A 681 -15.87 3.59 -1.33
C VAL A 681 -14.97 3.61 -2.58
N ARG A 682 -14.04 2.65 -2.70
CA ARG A 682 -13.10 2.61 -3.83
C ARG A 682 -13.71 2.11 -5.13
N MET A 683 -14.74 1.26 -5.07
CA MET A 683 -15.30 0.58 -6.25
C MET A 683 -16.64 1.15 -6.73
N ASP A 684 -17.42 1.81 -5.87
CA ASP A 684 -18.77 2.26 -6.21
C ASP A 684 -18.79 3.58 -7.02
N TRP A 685 -18.42 3.56 -8.28
CA TRP A 685 -18.41 4.78 -9.10
C TRP A 685 -19.70 4.95 -9.90
N SER A 686 -20.49 5.98 -9.59
CA SER A 686 -21.80 6.19 -10.22
C SER A 686 -22.03 7.60 -10.81
N GLY A 687 -20.97 8.43 -10.90
CA GLY A 687 -21.08 9.83 -11.32
C GLY A 687 -21.09 10.04 -12.84
N ALA A 688 -20.34 9.24 -13.60
CA ALA A 688 -20.40 9.23 -15.06
C ALA A 688 -21.36 8.15 -15.58
N ARG A 689 -21.61 8.14 -16.89
CA ARG A 689 -22.44 7.15 -17.58
C ARG A 689 -21.73 6.63 -18.81
N ASP A 690 -21.75 5.32 -18.99
CA ASP A 690 -21.28 4.63 -20.19
C ASP A 690 -22.30 3.57 -20.63
N VAL A 691 -22.83 3.71 -21.84
CA VAL A 691 -23.79 2.78 -22.46
C VAL A 691 -23.21 2.04 -23.67
N THR A 692 -21.93 2.23 -23.99
CA THR A 692 -21.31 1.73 -25.23
C THR A 692 -21.36 0.21 -25.33
N ILE A 693 -21.18 -0.49 -24.20
CA ILE A 693 -21.25 -1.96 -24.14
C ILE A 693 -22.63 -2.51 -24.51
N ARG A 694 -23.70 -1.71 -24.37
CA ARG A 694 -25.08 -2.14 -24.66
C ARG A 694 -25.34 -2.39 -26.14
N ARG A 695 -24.45 -1.92 -27.02
CA ARG A 695 -24.50 -2.26 -28.46
C ARG A 695 -24.40 -3.77 -28.70
N ASN A 696 -23.81 -4.52 -27.76
CA ASN A 696 -23.74 -5.99 -27.79
C ASN A 696 -24.97 -6.69 -27.19
N LEU A 697 -25.98 -5.99 -26.66
CA LEU A 697 -27.15 -6.62 -26.03
C LEU A 697 -27.88 -7.62 -26.95
N PRO A 698 -28.08 -7.34 -28.26
CA PRO A 698 -28.70 -8.33 -29.14
C PRO A 698 -27.87 -9.61 -29.28
N ARG A 699 -26.55 -9.50 -29.49
CA ARG A 699 -25.65 -10.66 -29.57
C ARG A 699 -25.64 -11.46 -28.27
N LEU A 700 -25.57 -10.76 -27.13
CA LEU A 700 -25.64 -11.39 -25.82
C LEU A 700 -26.95 -12.16 -25.65
N ARG A 701 -28.09 -11.56 -26.00
CA ARG A 701 -29.40 -12.22 -25.88
C ARG A 701 -29.48 -13.48 -26.72
N GLU A 702 -28.97 -13.45 -27.94
CA GLU A 702 -28.95 -14.62 -28.81
C GLU A 702 -28.11 -15.76 -28.21
N GLU A 703 -26.87 -15.47 -27.79
CA GLU A 703 -26.01 -16.48 -27.15
C GLU A 703 -26.60 -16.97 -25.82
N MET A 704 -27.19 -16.09 -25.02
CA MET A 704 -27.90 -16.46 -23.79
C MET A 704 -29.09 -17.38 -24.08
N THR A 705 -29.88 -17.11 -25.11
CA THR A 705 -30.99 -17.98 -25.51
C THR A 705 -30.49 -19.37 -25.89
N LYS A 706 -29.35 -19.48 -26.59
CA LYS A 706 -28.71 -20.77 -26.90
C LYS A 706 -28.23 -21.52 -25.66
N LEU A 707 -27.62 -20.83 -24.69
CA LEU A 707 -27.17 -21.48 -23.45
C LEU A 707 -28.35 -21.90 -22.56
N MET A 708 -29.39 -21.08 -22.47
CA MET A 708 -30.56 -21.32 -21.62
C MET A 708 -31.54 -22.36 -22.20
N SER A 709 -31.37 -22.78 -23.45
CA SER A 709 -32.14 -23.88 -24.02
C SER A 709 -31.68 -25.25 -23.48
N ASP A 710 -30.46 -25.35 -22.93
CA ASP A 710 -30.03 -26.53 -22.17
C ASP A 710 -30.70 -26.52 -20.79
N ASP A 711 -31.52 -27.54 -20.52
CA ASP A 711 -32.30 -27.65 -19.30
C ASP A 711 -31.43 -27.71 -18.03
N THR A 712 -30.23 -28.29 -18.13
CA THR A 712 -29.31 -28.41 -16.99
C THR A 712 -28.69 -27.05 -16.66
N LEU A 713 -28.22 -26.31 -17.67
CA LEU A 713 -27.71 -24.95 -17.48
C LEU A 713 -28.78 -24.01 -16.94
N ARG A 714 -29.99 -24.04 -17.50
CA ARG A 714 -31.11 -23.24 -17.01
C ARG A 714 -31.45 -23.55 -15.56
N HIS A 715 -31.56 -24.83 -15.21
CA HIS A 715 -31.83 -25.27 -13.84
C HIS A 715 -30.80 -24.72 -12.85
N TRP A 716 -29.50 -24.90 -13.13
CA TRP A 716 -28.45 -24.44 -12.21
C TRP A 716 -28.29 -22.92 -12.19
N HIS A 717 -28.56 -22.22 -13.28
CA HIS A 717 -28.64 -20.75 -13.31
C HIS A 717 -29.76 -20.25 -12.38
N ASP A 718 -30.97 -20.80 -12.51
CA ASP A 718 -32.11 -20.42 -11.68
C ASP A 718 -31.90 -20.80 -10.21
N HIS A 719 -31.31 -21.96 -9.94
CA HIS A 719 -30.89 -22.38 -8.60
C HIS A 719 -29.90 -21.40 -7.98
N GLY A 720 -28.82 -21.06 -8.71
CA GLY A 720 -27.80 -20.13 -8.23
C GLY A 720 -28.38 -18.74 -7.97
N LEU A 721 -29.28 -18.25 -8.84
CA LEU A 721 -29.98 -17.00 -8.63
C LEU A 721 -30.83 -17.02 -7.35
N ALA A 722 -31.59 -18.09 -7.13
CA ALA A 722 -32.40 -18.27 -5.92
C ALA A 722 -31.50 -18.32 -4.67
N TRP A 723 -30.38 -19.06 -4.73
CA TRP A 723 -29.41 -19.14 -3.66
C TRP A 723 -28.83 -17.75 -3.30
N HIS A 724 -28.43 -16.95 -4.30
CA HIS A 724 -27.87 -15.62 -4.06
C HIS A 724 -28.90 -14.66 -3.45
N ARG A 725 -30.17 -14.76 -3.84
CA ARG A 725 -31.26 -13.97 -3.23
C ARG A 725 -31.48 -14.35 -1.77
N ALA A 726 -31.59 -15.66 -1.49
CA ALA A 726 -31.75 -16.17 -0.14
C ALA A 726 -30.54 -15.82 0.75
N LYS A 727 -29.32 -15.98 0.25
CA LYS A 727 -28.10 -15.60 0.99
C LYS A 727 -28.03 -14.10 1.25
N ALA A 728 -28.44 -13.26 0.30
CA ALA A 728 -28.53 -11.82 0.54
C ALA A 728 -29.59 -11.46 1.59
N GLU A 729 -30.73 -12.16 1.63
CA GLU A 729 -31.74 -12.03 2.68
C GLU A 729 -31.19 -12.40 4.06
N GLU A 730 -30.58 -13.57 4.17
CA GLU A 730 -29.90 -14.05 5.38
C GLU A 730 -28.87 -13.03 5.87
N LEU A 731 -27.96 -12.58 5.00
CA LEU A 731 -26.91 -11.63 5.37
C LEU A 731 -27.51 -10.31 5.85
N ARG A 732 -28.54 -9.76 5.19
CA ARG A 732 -29.21 -8.54 5.66
C ARG A 732 -29.88 -8.69 7.02
N ALA A 733 -30.29 -9.89 7.42
CA ALA A 733 -30.87 -10.14 8.74
C ALA A 733 -29.80 -10.16 9.85
N THR A 734 -28.53 -10.41 9.52
CA THR A 734 -27.44 -10.36 10.50
C THR A 734 -27.05 -8.92 10.85
N ALA A 735 -26.89 -8.62 12.14
CA ALA A 735 -26.67 -7.25 12.63
C ALA A 735 -25.48 -6.53 11.98
N GLU A 736 -24.36 -7.25 11.79
CA GLU A 736 -23.14 -6.69 11.18
C GLU A 736 -23.36 -6.29 9.71
N PHE A 737 -23.92 -7.17 8.90
CA PHE A 737 -24.17 -6.90 7.48
C PHE A 737 -25.35 -5.93 7.30
N ALA A 738 -26.36 -5.94 8.17
CA ALA A 738 -27.43 -4.94 8.19
C ALA A 738 -26.88 -3.52 8.43
N GLN A 739 -25.94 -3.38 9.37
CA GLN A 739 -25.27 -2.11 9.63
C GLN A 739 -24.42 -1.68 8.43
N LEU A 740 -23.63 -2.59 7.85
CA LEU A 740 -22.86 -2.29 6.64
C LEU A 740 -23.78 -1.87 5.49
N TYR A 741 -24.85 -2.60 5.24
CA TYR A 741 -25.81 -2.35 4.17
C TYR A 741 -26.46 -0.96 4.29
N ARG A 742 -26.93 -0.59 5.50
CA ARG A 742 -27.43 0.77 5.76
C ARG A 742 -26.35 1.82 5.48
N ARG A 743 -25.12 1.58 5.94
CA ARG A 743 -24.00 2.53 5.80
C ARG A 743 -23.56 2.72 4.35
N ILE A 744 -23.54 1.67 3.53
CA ILE A 744 -23.18 1.77 2.11
C ILE A 744 -24.29 2.45 1.29
N LEU A 745 -25.57 2.18 1.59
CA LEU A 745 -26.69 2.80 0.89
C LEU A 745 -26.92 4.26 1.29
N SER A 746 -26.58 4.64 2.52
CA SER A 746 -26.62 6.05 2.95
C SER A 746 -25.47 6.88 2.38
N LEU A 747 -24.47 6.25 1.76
CA LEU A 747 -23.29 6.94 1.26
C LEU A 747 -23.60 7.64 -0.08
N LYS A 748 -23.61 8.97 -0.06
CA LYS A 748 -23.66 9.79 -1.27
C LYS A 748 -22.34 10.56 -1.38
N LEU A 749 -21.56 10.25 -2.41
CA LEU A 749 -20.32 10.95 -2.73
C LEU A 749 -20.36 11.31 -4.22
N THR A 750 -20.03 12.56 -4.53
CA THR A 750 -19.63 12.99 -5.87
C THR A 750 -18.31 12.29 -6.26
N ASP A 751 -18.02 12.25 -7.56
CA ASP A 751 -16.74 11.69 -8.04
C ASP A 751 -15.54 12.40 -7.41
N ALA A 752 -15.65 13.72 -7.21
CA ALA A 752 -14.65 14.51 -6.52
C ALA A 752 -14.46 14.07 -5.06
N GLU A 753 -15.55 13.98 -4.29
CA GLU A 753 -15.51 13.50 -2.89
C GLU A 753 -15.03 12.05 -2.77
N ARG A 754 -15.25 11.24 -3.80
CA ARG A 754 -14.78 9.85 -3.84
C ARG A 754 -13.28 9.77 -4.13
N VAL A 755 -12.76 10.53 -5.11
CA VAL A 755 -11.32 10.73 -5.32
C VAL A 755 -10.67 11.17 -4.02
N ALA A 756 -11.32 12.13 -3.36
CA ALA A 756 -10.88 12.73 -2.13
C ALA A 756 -10.80 11.67 -1.00
N ARG A 757 -11.86 10.90 -0.79
CA ARG A 757 -11.86 9.85 0.23
C ARG A 757 -10.89 8.71 -0.08
N ALA A 758 -10.73 8.36 -1.36
CA ALA A 758 -9.75 7.37 -1.80
C ALA A 758 -8.30 7.82 -1.53
N LEU A 759 -7.99 9.10 -1.76
CA LEU A 759 -6.68 9.69 -1.46
C LEU A 759 -6.35 9.62 0.04
N ALA A 760 -7.32 9.90 0.92
CA ALA A 760 -7.12 9.76 2.37
C ALA A 760 -6.81 8.31 2.76
N LEU A 761 -7.56 7.34 2.21
CA LEU A 761 -7.35 5.92 2.49
C LEU A 761 -6.01 5.39 1.98
N ASP A 762 -5.52 5.88 0.83
CA ASP A 762 -4.19 5.54 0.29
C ASP A 762 -3.03 6.10 1.15
N MET A 763 -3.28 7.10 2.00
CA MET A 763 -2.28 7.67 2.92
C MET A 763 -2.24 6.98 4.30
N GLU A 764 -3.24 6.16 4.60
CA GLU A 764 -3.37 5.36 5.83
C GLU A 764 -2.80 3.94 5.68
N SER A 765 -2.74 3.42 4.45
CA SER A 765 -2.07 2.15 4.07
C SER A 765 -0.59 2.33 3.79
#